data_AF-A0AAU5WRU1-F1
#
_entry.id   AF-A0AAU5WRU1-F1
#
_cell.length_a   1.000
_cell.length_b   1.000
_cell.length_c   1.000
_cell.angle_alpha   90.00
_cell.angle_beta   90.00
_cell.angle_gamma   90.00
#
_symmetry.space_group_name_H-M   'P 1'
#
loop_
_entity.id
_entity.type
_entity.pdbx_description
1 polymer ?
#
loop_
_entity_poly.entity_id
_entity_poly.type
_entity_poly.pdbx_seq_one_letter_code
_entity_poly.pdbx_strand_id
1 'polypeptide(L)'
;MLWKPRIVTSVAGAAAFAVTACLVAGTRPAAADIGAEMRFSCTTSSGTQDVTLHVGAIAPAAGTVGEPLQVGTVSLSLDVPASLLSAVLGSPSRGSSSTPIDQDAAVGEIGGSAQLDVRVEQGGRTLRAGWPTFALAAQSARSDGAGVTRLVGTGIAPPLVPQTEGRLKWVSGGLVLNLADVAEGQGAARRPLRCAPEKTATLGTVAVRRPPRAITPGTGTAPAGTAGGQPRAAAPDTRCTKIPSSDEDPEYDINKDPELYKIYQDPPLPGEPGQIPALPKSAGLPLCIRNAGFANIKKAGNAVPVAAETLLRRSTGGYSSIPLNYFQQWGYVEAKPAASTATVLGFGFMPTTATAVTEQVRAPASGPGETIKRRTGNFRLDFFPNTVTPPLAPDVEAWIRTYVAMKVGNVSVNGVSLKLGEKCSSERTLLSLYSFMGNANTGAIRPDNGQTLSGKLTIPKFANCGVDEDLSPLLNASISGPGNYVKVESGKWCNTNSLDCDTVSREPETWSVSPGGDVTATAKPFVVKSGEEGNELRCDSAALKFHLDARRWKERFMLSKMTPRFSNCKAVSAAGSIPVEMTASPLYMNGLPMAADGGIQMEVNGVLINAAVNAPSGRCSIRIGSYYYGDGVTEMATGLRGGYDNASHTLAVGSPAASTYVTPASTCTDVPGFTSYGTAEIPTTNFVFSPAQKFTKP
;
A
#
# COMPACT_ATOMS: atom_id res chain seq x y z
N MET A 1 53.17 -22.50 59.63
CA MET A 1 52.18 -21.64 58.96
C MET A 1 52.06 -22.08 57.51
N LEU A 2 50.80 -22.13 57.06
CA LEU A 2 50.21 -22.62 55.83
C LEU A 2 50.99 -22.34 54.53
N TRP A 3 50.83 -23.08 53.44
CA TRP A 3 50.40 -24.45 53.16
C TRP A 3 50.85 -24.72 51.72
N LYS A 4 51.01 -26.01 51.40
CA LYS A 4 51.68 -26.54 50.21
C LYS A 4 50.67 -26.65 49.03
N PRO A 5 51.00 -27.23 47.86
CA PRO A 5 50.90 -26.62 46.53
C PRO A 5 49.97 -27.42 45.57
N ARG A 6 49.97 -27.11 44.25
CA ARG A 6 50.36 -28.02 43.14
C ARG A 6 49.99 -27.44 41.76
N ILE A 7 50.93 -27.35 40.79
CA ILE A 7 51.17 -28.22 39.59
C ILE A 7 49.89 -28.35 38.70
N VAL A 8 49.82 -28.19 37.37
CA VAL A 8 50.63 -28.75 36.27
C VAL A 8 50.24 -28.11 34.91
N THR A 9 51.22 -27.95 33.98
CA THR A 9 51.21 -28.20 32.49
C THR A 9 50.08 -27.65 31.59
N SER A 10 50.23 -27.28 30.31
CA SER A 10 51.21 -27.50 29.23
C SER A 10 50.76 -26.64 28.02
N VAL A 11 51.63 -25.87 27.34
CA VAL A 11 52.31 -26.16 26.04
C VAL A 11 51.60 -25.65 24.76
N ALA A 12 52.44 -24.99 23.93
CA ALA A 12 52.40 -24.78 22.48
C ALA A 12 51.60 -23.62 21.86
N GLY A 13 52.35 -22.75 21.15
CA GLY A 13 51.83 -21.69 20.28
C GLY A 13 52.94 -20.80 19.69
N ALA A 14 53.88 -21.40 18.95
CA ALA A 14 54.80 -20.72 18.02
C ALA A 14 54.49 -21.28 16.60
N ALA A 15 54.62 -20.62 15.45
CA ALA A 15 55.41 -19.48 15.04
C ALA A 15 54.90 -18.93 13.68
N ALA A 16 55.33 -17.71 13.36
CA ALA A 16 55.70 -17.17 12.05
C ALA A 16 54.76 -17.34 10.82
N PHE A 17 54.33 -16.21 10.27
CA PHE A 17 54.46 -15.93 8.84
C PHE A 17 54.78 -14.45 8.62
N ALA A 18 55.77 -14.23 7.76
CA ALA A 18 56.27 -12.93 7.34
C ALA A 18 56.01 -12.73 5.84
N VAL A 19 55.99 -11.45 5.45
CA VAL A 19 56.30 -10.88 4.13
C VAL A 19 55.23 -10.95 3.00
N THR A 20 55.02 -9.77 2.42
CA THR A 20 54.58 -9.43 1.04
C THR A 20 53.09 -9.48 0.67
N ALA A 21 52.46 -8.30 0.66
CA ALA A 21 51.52 -7.89 -0.41
C ALA A 21 51.36 -6.35 -0.42
N CYS A 22 52.38 -5.63 -0.92
CA CYS A 22 52.12 -4.39 -1.66
C CYS A 22 51.73 -4.80 -3.10
N LEU A 23 50.78 -4.07 -3.68
CA LEU A 23 50.20 -4.22 -5.04
C LEU A 23 49.25 -5.43 -5.13
N VAL A 24 47.94 -5.30 -4.89
CA VAL A 24 47.00 -4.51 -5.70
C VAL A 24 46.04 -3.77 -4.77
N ALA A 25 46.31 -2.49 -4.51
CA ALA A 25 45.26 -1.55 -4.14
C ALA A 25 44.38 -1.37 -5.38
N GLY A 26 43.48 -2.32 -5.62
CA GLY A 26 42.29 -2.06 -6.41
C GLY A 26 41.55 -1.01 -5.62
N THR A 27 41.74 0.26 -6.00
CA THR A 27 40.99 1.38 -5.46
C THR A 27 39.53 0.98 -5.49
N ARG A 28 38.95 0.64 -4.32
CA ARG A 28 37.50 0.55 -4.18
C ARG A 28 36.96 1.82 -4.84
N PRO A 29 36.01 1.77 -5.79
CA PRO A 29 35.33 2.99 -6.17
C PRO A 29 34.85 3.60 -4.86
N ALA A 30 35.36 4.80 -4.54
CA ALA A 30 35.24 5.40 -3.22
C ALA A 30 33.75 5.65 -2.93
N ALA A 31 33.06 4.68 -2.34
CA ALA A 31 31.68 4.86 -1.93
C ALA A 31 31.60 6.08 -1.03
N ALA A 32 30.61 6.93 -1.27
CA ALA A 32 30.38 8.05 -0.39
C ALA A 32 29.68 7.51 0.85
N ASP A 33 30.29 7.65 2.02
CA ASP A 33 29.61 7.30 3.26
C ASP A 33 28.58 8.39 3.58
N ILE A 34 27.37 7.95 3.91
CA ILE A 34 26.37 8.79 4.56
C ILE A 34 26.41 8.42 6.03
N GLY A 35 26.92 9.31 6.87
CA GLY A 35 26.90 9.12 8.30
C GLY A 35 27.17 10.39 9.07
N ALA A 36 26.44 10.54 10.17
CA ALA A 36 26.66 11.62 11.12
C ALA A 36 26.18 11.20 12.50
N GLU A 37 26.90 11.67 13.52
CA GLU A 37 26.40 11.75 14.88
C GLU A 37 25.74 13.13 15.06
N MET A 38 24.56 13.14 15.67
CA MET A 38 23.78 14.34 15.88
C MET A 38 23.17 14.33 17.28
N ARG A 39 23.04 15.51 17.87
CA ARG A 39 22.34 15.71 19.14
C ARG A 39 21.00 16.37 18.90
N PHE A 40 19.98 15.80 19.54
CA PHE A 40 18.61 16.26 19.47
C PHE A 40 18.12 16.59 20.87
N SER A 41 17.56 17.78 21.05
CA SER A 41 16.90 18.16 22.29
C SER A 41 15.41 17.84 22.18
N CYS A 42 14.95 16.91 23.01
CA CYS A 42 13.57 16.47 23.10
C CYS A 42 12.89 17.11 24.32
N THR A 43 11.78 17.82 24.13
CA THR A 43 11.04 18.44 25.24
C THR A 43 9.94 17.52 25.74
N THR A 44 9.94 17.25 27.05
CA THR A 44 8.88 16.53 27.76
C THR A 44 8.22 17.43 28.81
N SER A 45 7.16 16.93 29.47
CA SER A 45 6.57 17.59 30.64
C SER A 45 7.56 17.74 31.81
N SER A 46 8.59 16.90 31.88
CA SER A 46 9.62 16.93 32.94
C SER A 46 10.82 17.83 32.61
N GLY A 47 10.87 18.40 31.41
CA GLY A 47 11.99 19.21 30.92
C GLY A 47 12.55 18.72 29.58
N THR A 48 13.60 19.39 29.13
CA THR A 48 14.33 19.05 27.89
C THR A 48 15.43 18.03 28.18
N GLN A 49 15.53 17.00 27.36
CA GLN A 49 16.53 15.94 27.44
C GLN A 49 17.23 15.77 26.09
N ASP A 50 18.52 15.47 26.10
CA ASP A 50 19.28 15.27 24.87
C ASP A 50 19.31 13.79 24.45
N VAL A 51 19.12 13.55 23.17
CA VAL A 51 19.20 12.24 22.52
C VAL A 51 20.28 12.31 21.46
N THR A 52 21.23 11.39 21.51
CA THR A 52 22.25 11.26 20.46
C THR A 52 21.76 10.28 19.40
N LEU A 53 21.76 10.71 18.15
CA LEU A 53 21.42 9.89 16.98
C LEU A 53 22.66 9.69 16.11
N HIS A 54 23.02 8.43 15.89
CA HIS A 54 23.98 8.04 14.87
C HIS A 54 23.24 7.51 13.65
N VAL A 55 23.54 8.09 12.49
CA VAL A 55 23.05 7.63 11.19
C VAL A 55 24.21 6.99 10.45
N GLY A 56 23.98 5.84 9.80
CA GLY A 56 24.93 5.21 8.91
C GLY A 56 24.24 4.67 7.65
N ALA A 57 24.82 4.90 6.48
CA ALA A 57 24.41 4.30 5.21
C ALA A 57 25.56 4.41 4.20
N ILE A 58 25.54 3.53 3.19
CA ILE A 58 26.50 3.57 2.09
C ILE A 58 25.81 4.17 0.87
N ALA A 59 26.41 5.17 0.24
CA ALA A 59 25.92 5.74 -1.01
C ALA A 59 26.92 5.51 -2.16
N PRO A 60 26.45 5.53 -3.42
CA PRO A 60 27.33 5.50 -4.58
C PRO A 60 28.35 6.64 -4.54
N ALA A 61 29.58 6.38 -4.98
CA ALA A 61 30.66 7.37 -5.08
C ALA A 61 30.26 8.62 -5.88
N ALA A 62 29.46 8.41 -6.92
CA ALA A 62 28.96 9.42 -7.84
C ALA A 62 27.58 9.00 -8.37
N GLY A 63 26.83 9.95 -8.90
CA GLY A 63 25.58 9.72 -9.61
C GLY A 63 25.59 10.34 -11.01
N THR A 64 24.58 10.00 -11.80
CA THR A 64 24.38 10.54 -13.14
C THR A 64 23.07 11.32 -13.20
N VAL A 65 23.03 12.42 -13.95
CA VAL A 65 21.78 13.13 -14.22
C VAL A 65 20.80 12.21 -14.95
N GLY A 66 19.57 12.11 -14.43
CA GLY A 66 18.51 11.29 -14.99
C GLY A 66 18.53 9.82 -14.54
N GLU A 67 19.54 9.37 -13.80
CA GLU A 67 19.63 8.01 -13.28
C GLU A 67 19.26 7.95 -11.78
N PRO A 68 18.59 6.88 -11.32
CA PRO A 68 18.30 6.71 -9.90
C PRO A 68 19.58 6.50 -9.10
N LEU A 69 19.81 7.39 -8.14
CA LEU A 69 20.81 7.28 -7.09
C LEU A 69 20.15 6.65 -5.87
N GLN A 70 20.53 5.41 -5.58
CA GLN A 70 20.01 4.64 -4.45
C GLN A 70 21.02 4.65 -3.31
N VAL A 71 20.62 5.18 -2.14
CA VAL A 71 21.36 4.99 -0.89
C VAL A 71 21.08 3.57 -0.38
N GLY A 72 22.09 2.89 0.16
CA GLY A 72 21.96 1.57 0.77
C GLY A 72 21.08 1.58 2.02
N THR A 73 21.08 0.47 2.76
CA THR A 73 20.36 0.38 4.04
C THR A 73 20.85 1.47 4.99
N VAL A 74 19.91 2.24 5.51
CA VAL A 74 20.15 3.24 6.55
C VAL A 74 20.00 2.57 7.91
N SER A 75 21.01 2.67 8.75
CA SER A 75 20.97 2.34 10.17
C SER A 75 20.81 3.61 11.00
N LEU A 76 19.94 3.52 12.01
CA LEU A 76 19.82 4.50 13.09
C LEU A 76 20.21 3.82 14.39
N SER A 77 21.04 4.50 15.19
CA SER A 77 21.31 4.14 16.58
C SER A 77 21.06 5.36 17.45
N LEU A 78 20.15 5.22 18.41
CA LEU A 78 19.75 6.28 19.33
C LEU A 78 20.18 5.94 20.74
N ASP A 79 20.89 6.86 21.36
CA ASP A 79 21.27 6.78 22.76
C ASP A 79 20.28 7.65 23.55
N VAL A 80 19.37 6.97 24.26
CA VAL A 80 18.24 7.59 24.98
C VAL A 80 18.51 7.60 26.48
N PRO A 81 18.53 8.76 27.17
CA PRO A 81 18.72 8.82 28.61
C PRO A 81 17.58 8.16 29.40
N ALA A 82 17.89 7.51 30.52
CA ALA A 82 16.91 6.92 31.41
C ALA A 82 15.88 7.95 31.92
N SER A 83 16.29 9.19 32.17
CA SER A 83 15.40 10.30 32.54
C SER A 83 14.31 10.55 31.49
N LEU A 84 14.67 10.47 30.20
CA LEU A 84 13.70 10.63 29.11
C LEU A 84 12.74 9.44 29.05
N LEU A 85 13.25 8.23 29.23
CA LEU A 85 12.43 7.02 29.26
C LEU A 85 11.43 7.06 30.41
N SER A 86 11.84 7.44 31.63
CA SER A 86 10.94 7.59 32.76
C SER A 86 9.89 8.69 32.54
N ALA A 87 10.26 9.79 31.87
CA ALA A 87 9.33 10.87 31.56
C ALA A 87 8.26 10.47 30.51
N VAL A 88 8.61 9.58 29.58
CA VAL A 88 7.73 9.15 28.48
C VAL A 88 6.90 7.93 28.83
N LEU A 89 7.52 6.93 29.48
CA LEU A 89 6.90 5.65 29.83
C LEU A 89 6.27 5.65 31.23
N GLY A 90 6.56 6.67 32.05
CA GLY A 90 6.22 6.69 33.46
C GLY A 90 7.23 5.91 34.31
N SER A 91 7.30 6.22 35.60
CA SER A 91 8.07 5.38 36.54
C SER A 91 7.39 4.02 36.64
N PRO A 92 8.13 2.90 36.63
CA PRO A 92 7.54 1.59 36.87
C PRO A 92 6.82 1.64 38.22
N SER A 93 5.50 1.47 38.20
CA SER A 93 4.70 1.30 39.39
C SER A 93 5.28 0.12 40.17
N ARG A 94 6.01 0.38 41.27
CA ARG A 94 6.37 -0.67 42.22
C ARG A 94 5.06 -1.19 42.82
N GLY A 95 4.44 -2.15 42.15
CA GLY A 95 3.42 -2.99 42.75
C GLY A 95 4.05 -3.63 43.98
N SER A 96 3.47 -3.36 45.15
CA SER A 96 3.92 -3.93 46.41
C SER A 96 3.68 -5.44 46.41
N SER A 97 4.63 -6.23 45.93
CA SER A 97 4.72 -7.64 46.27
C SER A 97 6.07 -7.88 46.96
N SER A 98 6.01 -7.92 48.28
CA SER A 98 7.10 -8.34 49.15
C SER A 98 7.34 -9.84 49.01
N THR A 99 8.11 -10.24 48.00
CA THR A 99 8.76 -11.56 47.96
C THR A 99 10.21 -11.37 47.51
N PRO A 100 11.21 -11.72 48.32
CA PRO A 100 12.61 -11.62 47.94
C PRO A 100 13.01 -12.84 47.12
N ILE A 101 13.01 -12.73 45.79
CA ILE A 101 13.63 -13.70 44.87
C ILE A 101 14.26 -12.94 43.67
N ASP A 102 15.51 -13.28 43.38
CA ASP A 102 16.36 -12.99 42.21
C ASP A 102 16.59 -11.55 41.73
N GLN A 103 17.84 -11.10 41.90
CA GLN A 103 18.41 -9.82 41.44
C GLN A 103 18.74 -9.77 39.93
N ASP A 104 18.00 -10.49 39.09
CA ASP A 104 18.09 -10.40 37.62
C ASP A 104 16.72 -10.07 37.00
N ALA A 105 15.99 -9.12 37.62
CA ALA A 105 14.75 -8.60 37.07
C ALA A 105 15.02 -7.87 35.74
N ALA A 106 14.69 -8.54 34.64
CA ALA A 106 14.78 -8.02 33.28
C ALA A 106 14.13 -6.64 33.18
N VAL A 107 14.92 -5.65 32.79
CA VAL A 107 14.41 -4.36 32.32
C VAL A 107 13.45 -4.68 31.17
N GLY A 108 12.19 -4.22 31.25
CA GLY A 108 11.21 -4.41 30.18
C GLY A 108 11.80 -4.03 28.83
N GLU A 109 11.57 -4.83 27.80
CA GLU A 109 12.10 -4.56 26.46
C GLU A 109 11.55 -3.22 25.98
N ILE A 110 12.39 -2.18 25.92
CA ILE A 110 12.00 -0.87 25.41
C ILE A 110 12.06 -0.92 23.87
N GLY A 111 10.98 -0.52 23.22
CA GLY A 111 10.88 -0.50 21.76
C GLY A 111 10.18 0.76 21.27
N GLY A 112 10.12 0.94 19.95
CA GLY A 112 9.43 2.09 19.41
C GLY A 112 9.62 2.32 17.93
N SER A 113 9.49 3.58 17.53
CA SER A 113 9.86 4.03 16.20
C SER A 113 10.49 5.42 16.19
N ALA A 114 11.36 5.66 15.21
CA ALA A 114 11.94 6.96 14.93
C ALA A 114 11.63 7.41 13.50
N GLN A 115 11.33 8.69 13.33
CA GLN A 115 11.21 9.33 12.03
C GLN A 115 12.17 10.52 11.97
N LEU A 116 13.20 10.41 11.14
CA LEU A 116 14.16 11.48 10.88
C LEU A 116 13.76 12.23 9.61
N ASP A 117 13.55 13.55 9.71
CA ASP A 117 13.39 14.39 8.54
C ASP A 117 14.74 14.57 7.86
N VAL A 118 14.83 14.26 6.57
CA VAL A 118 16.05 14.43 5.78
C VAL A 118 15.70 15.21 4.53
N ARG A 119 16.44 16.27 4.29
CA ARG A 119 16.34 17.10 3.08
C ARG A 119 17.48 16.76 2.13
N VAL A 120 17.18 16.77 0.85
CA VAL A 120 18.14 16.62 -0.24
C VAL A 120 18.33 17.99 -0.88
N GLU A 121 19.57 18.45 -0.95
CA GLU A 121 19.92 19.74 -1.54
C GLU A 121 20.78 19.52 -2.78
N GLN A 122 20.37 20.11 -3.91
CA GLN A 122 21.12 20.07 -5.17
C GLN A 122 20.85 21.33 -5.99
N GLY A 123 21.91 22.05 -6.38
CA GLY A 123 21.80 23.22 -7.27
C GLY A 123 20.86 24.31 -6.75
N GLY A 124 20.84 24.56 -5.44
CA GLY A 124 19.94 25.54 -4.80
C GLY A 124 18.50 25.06 -4.61
N ARG A 125 18.15 23.85 -5.07
CA ARG A 125 16.85 23.21 -4.82
C ARG A 125 16.92 22.34 -3.59
N THR A 126 15.83 22.29 -2.82
CA THR A 126 15.68 21.44 -1.65
C THR A 126 14.44 20.57 -1.79
N LEU A 127 14.58 19.27 -1.54
CA LEU A 127 13.50 18.29 -1.54
C LEU A 127 13.53 17.49 -0.23
N ARG A 128 12.42 16.91 0.20
CA ARG A 128 12.46 15.90 1.29
C ARG A 128 12.90 14.57 0.71
N ALA A 129 13.84 13.90 1.38
CA ALA A 129 14.39 12.61 0.98
C ALA A 129 13.37 11.46 1.10
N GLY A 130 12.29 11.63 1.87
CA GLY A 130 11.26 10.61 2.02
C GLY A 130 11.72 9.35 2.75
N TRP A 131 12.66 9.48 3.69
CA TRP A 131 13.11 8.34 4.51
C TRP A 131 11.95 7.74 5.31
N PRO A 132 11.94 6.41 5.52
CA PRO A 132 10.85 5.72 6.20
C PRO A 132 10.85 6.05 7.71
N THR A 133 9.79 5.64 8.38
CA THR A 133 9.80 5.49 9.83
C THR A 133 10.55 4.20 10.19
N PHE A 134 11.53 4.30 11.07
CA PHE A 134 12.39 3.20 11.51
C PHE A 134 11.79 2.55 12.74
N ALA A 135 11.56 1.24 12.70
CA ALA A 135 11.25 0.49 13.92
C ALA A 135 12.52 0.40 14.77
N LEU A 136 12.38 0.68 16.06
CA LEU A 136 13.47 0.69 17.03
C LEU A 136 13.30 -0.45 18.02
N ALA A 137 14.40 -1.15 18.31
CA ALA A 137 14.49 -2.13 19.39
C ALA A 137 15.66 -1.78 20.30
N ALA A 138 15.48 -1.93 21.62
CA ALA A 138 16.58 -1.85 22.56
C ALA A 138 17.61 -2.93 22.27
N GLN A 139 18.87 -2.54 22.21
CA GLN A 139 19.98 -3.47 22.24
C GLN A 139 20.20 -3.85 23.70
N SER A 140 20.20 -5.16 24.01
CA SER A 140 20.39 -5.66 25.38
C SER A 140 21.63 -5.01 25.99
N ALA A 141 21.43 -4.19 27.01
CA ALA A 141 22.50 -3.42 27.61
C ALA A 141 23.51 -4.38 28.26
N ARG A 142 24.77 -4.38 27.79
CA ARG A 142 25.86 -4.54 28.74
C ARG A 142 25.79 -3.30 29.64
N SER A 143 25.91 -3.51 30.94
CA SER A 143 25.88 -2.42 31.91
C SER A 143 27.19 -1.64 31.81
N ASP A 144 27.30 -0.73 30.83
CA ASP A 144 28.34 0.29 30.79
C ASP A 144 27.89 1.55 31.56
N GLY A 145 27.41 1.37 32.80
CA GLY A 145 27.36 2.39 33.88
C GLY A 145 26.70 3.77 33.63
N ALA A 146 26.21 4.08 32.43
CA ALA A 146 25.94 5.44 31.99
C ALA A 146 24.45 5.82 31.97
N GLY A 147 23.54 4.92 32.34
CA GLY A 147 22.10 5.23 32.41
C GLY A 147 21.47 5.61 31.05
N VAL A 148 22.04 5.12 29.95
CA VAL A 148 21.56 5.34 28.57
C VAL A 148 21.11 4.02 27.98
N THR A 149 19.97 4.02 27.30
CA THR A 149 19.47 2.87 26.53
C THR A 149 19.71 3.10 25.06
N ARG A 150 20.45 2.19 24.43
CA ARG A 150 20.69 2.21 22.98
C ARG A 150 19.55 1.52 22.24
N LEU A 151 18.88 2.27 21.38
CA LEU A 151 17.84 1.79 20.48
C LEU A 151 18.39 1.75 19.05
N VAL A 152 18.20 0.63 18.34
CA VAL A 152 18.68 0.47 16.97
C VAL A 152 17.53 0.16 16.02
N GLY A 153 17.62 0.69 14.80
CA GLY A 153 16.66 0.44 13.73
C GLY A 153 17.29 0.54 12.35
N THR A 154 16.72 -0.13 11.37
CA THR A 154 17.17 -0.06 9.97
C THR A 154 16.00 0.20 9.02
N GLY A 155 16.31 0.80 7.88
CA GLY A 155 15.32 1.13 6.85
C GLY A 155 15.96 1.39 5.50
N ILE A 156 15.18 1.30 4.43
CA ILE A 156 15.66 1.57 3.07
C ILE A 156 15.18 2.97 2.67
N ALA A 157 16.11 3.85 2.32
CA ALA A 157 15.78 5.15 1.75
C ALA A 157 15.28 4.99 0.31
N PRO A 158 14.28 5.77 -0.15
CA PRO A 158 13.85 5.72 -1.54
C PRO A 158 14.94 6.24 -2.51
N PRO A 159 14.96 5.80 -3.78
CA PRO A 159 15.89 6.31 -4.78
C PRO A 159 15.62 7.78 -5.10
N LEU A 160 16.68 8.51 -5.40
CA LEU A 160 16.61 9.91 -5.85
C LEU A 160 17.08 10.00 -7.29
N VAL A 161 16.33 10.67 -8.17
CA VAL A 161 16.75 10.88 -9.57
C VAL A 161 17.23 12.32 -9.75
N PRO A 162 18.55 12.58 -9.78
CA PRO A 162 19.08 13.93 -9.92
C PRO A 162 18.71 14.51 -11.29
N GLN A 163 18.20 15.73 -11.32
CA GLN A 163 17.79 16.39 -12.56
C GLN A 163 18.86 17.33 -13.13
N THR A 164 19.85 17.68 -12.31
CA THR A 164 20.92 18.62 -12.65
C THR A 164 22.27 18.06 -12.22
N GLU A 165 23.35 18.52 -12.85
CA GLU A 165 24.71 18.23 -12.38
C GLU A 165 24.99 18.96 -11.05
N GLY A 166 26.02 18.48 -10.34
CA GLY A 166 26.51 19.10 -9.12
C GLY A 166 26.39 18.20 -7.90
N ARG A 167 26.72 18.74 -6.72
CA ARG A 167 26.73 17.98 -5.47
C ARG A 167 25.32 17.83 -4.93
N LEU A 168 24.90 16.60 -4.71
CA LEU A 168 23.68 16.24 -4.01
C LEU A 168 24.02 15.98 -2.54
N LYS A 169 23.42 16.73 -1.62
CA LYS A 169 23.69 16.66 -0.18
C LYS A 169 22.47 16.16 0.57
N TRP A 170 22.66 15.29 1.56
CA TRP A 170 21.62 14.95 2.52
C TRP A 170 21.84 15.74 3.79
N VAL A 171 20.82 16.46 4.24
CA VAL A 171 20.87 17.33 5.40
C VAL A 171 19.79 16.90 6.38
N SER A 172 20.16 16.66 7.63
CA SER A 172 19.21 16.28 8.68
C SER A 172 18.31 17.44 9.08
N GLY A 173 17.10 17.10 9.52
CA GLY A 173 16.08 17.97 10.09
C GLY A 173 15.61 17.47 11.44
N GLY A 174 14.32 17.65 11.76
CA GLY A 174 13.71 17.21 13.02
C GLY A 174 13.65 15.70 13.19
N LEU A 175 13.59 15.25 14.44
CA LEU A 175 13.40 13.84 14.82
C LEU A 175 12.09 13.68 15.58
N VAL A 176 11.31 12.65 15.25
CA VAL A 176 10.11 12.26 16.00
C VAL A 176 10.28 10.85 16.52
N LEU A 177 10.11 10.66 17.83
CA LEU A 177 10.22 9.37 18.51
C LEU A 177 8.85 8.92 19.04
N ASN A 178 8.54 7.65 18.88
CA ASN A 178 7.38 7.02 19.52
C ASN A 178 7.89 5.81 20.31
N LEU A 179 8.09 5.98 21.62
CA LEU A 179 8.64 4.94 22.49
C LEU A 179 7.51 4.25 23.27
N ALA A 180 7.68 2.96 23.55
CA ALA A 180 6.76 2.15 24.33
C ALA A 180 7.50 1.02 25.09
N ASP A 181 6.91 0.56 26.18
CA ASP A 181 7.30 -0.71 26.80
C ASP A 181 6.68 -1.86 25.98
N VAL A 182 7.51 -2.77 25.47
CA VAL A 182 7.08 -3.89 24.61
C VAL A 182 6.28 -4.91 25.42
N ALA A 183 6.46 -4.97 26.75
CA ALA A 183 5.75 -5.91 27.63
C ALA A 183 4.26 -5.56 27.79
N GLU A 184 3.86 -4.32 27.55
CA GLU A 184 2.48 -3.83 27.76
C GLU A 184 1.54 -4.14 26.57
N GLY A 185 2.05 -4.82 25.53
CA GLY A 185 1.26 -5.29 24.38
C GLY A 185 0.82 -4.18 23.41
N GLN A 186 0.10 -4.55 22.35
CA GLN A 186 -0.29 -3.63 21.25
C GLN A 186 -1.25 -2.49 21.65
N GLY A 187 -1.65 -2.40 22.93
CA GLY A 187 -2.58 -1.40 23.46
C GLY A 187 -1.93 -0.20 24.16
N ALA A 188 -0.59 -0.19 24.35
CA ALA A 188 0.08 0.91 25.03
C ALA A 188 -0.02 2.23 24.25
N ALA A 189 -0.44 3.30 24.92
CA ALA A 189 -0.63 4.61 24.32
C ALA A 189 0.72 5.24 23.93
N ARG A 190 1.09 5.17 22.66
CA ARG A 190 2.32 5.78 22.11
C ARG A 190 2.13 7.29 21.99
N ARG A 191 2.92 8.07 22.73
CA ARG A 191 2.95 9.54 22.59
C ARG A 191 4.12 9.96 21.69
N PRO A 192 3.87 10.71 20.60
CA PRO A 192 4.94 11.21 19.75
C PRO A 192 5.74 12.30 20.47
N LEU A 193 7.04 12.07 20.64
CA LEU A 193 8.01 13.00 21.16
C LEU A 193 8.73 13.70 20.00
N ARG A 194 8.62 15.02 19.91
CA ARG A 194 9.29 15.82 18.88
C ARG A 194 10.60 16.34 19.44
N CYS A 195 11.68 16.13 18.71
CA CYS A 195 13.01 16.55 19.08
C CYS A 195 13.58 17.47 17.99
N ALA A 196 14.18 18.58 18.41
CA ALA A 196 14.83 19.53 17.52
C ALA A 196 16.33 19.23 17.48
N PRO A 197 16.98 19.22 16.30
CA PRO A 197 18.43 19.08 16.24
C PRO A 197 19.08 20.35 16.81
N GLU A 198 20.14 20.20 17.61
CA GLU A 198 20.93 21.36 18.08
C GLU A 198 21.54 22.12 16.89
N LYS A 199 21.97 21.38 15.87
CA LYS A 199 22.49 21.88 14.61
C LYS A 199 22.10 20.95 13.47
N THR A 200 21.78 21.51 12.31
CA THR A 200 21.61 20.71 11.10
C THR A 200 22.93 20.07 10.69
N ALA A 201 22.94 18.78 10.45
CA ALA A 201 24.14 18.05 10.01
C ALA A 201 24.01 17.65 8.54
N THR A 202 25.12 17.75 7.80
CA THR A 202 25.19 17.10 6.48
C THR A 202 25.51 15.63 6.72
N LEU A 203 24.57 14.75 6.35
CA LEU A 203 24.71 13.31 6.50
C LEU A 203 25.67 12.73 5.46
N GLY A 204 25.72 13.30 4.26
CA GLY A 204 26.66 12.88 3.22
C GLY A 204 26.50 13.70 1.94
N THR A 205 27.39 13.49 0.98
CA THR A 205 27.38 14.20 -0.31
C THR A 205 27.82 13.29 -1.44
N VAL A 206 27.08 13.30 -2.55
CA VAL A 206 27.43 12.56 -3.77
C VAL A 206 27.55 13.54 -4.94
N ALA A 207 28.60 13.36 -5.75
CA ALA A 207 28.79 14.17 -6.96
C ALA A 207 27.94 13.61 -8.11
N VAL A 208 27.09 14.44 -8.72
CA VAL A 208 26.29 14.07 -9.89
C VAL A 208 26.87 14.70 -11.15
N ARG A 209 27.08 13.89 -12.19
CA ARG A 209 27.62 14.32 -13.50
C ARG A 209 26.64 13.98 -14.63
N ARG A 210 26.68 14.71 -15.73
CA ARG A 210 25.98 14.33 -16.96
C ARG A 210 26.82 13.28 -17.68
N PRO A 211 26.21 12.27 -18.31
CA PRO A 211 26.98 11.32 -19.09
C PRO A 211 27.69 12.06 -20.24
N PRO A 212 28.94 11.67 -20.57
CA PRO A 212 29.64 12.26 -21.71
C PRO A 212 28.76 12.12 -22.96
N ARG A 213 28.57 13.23 -23.69
CA ARG A 213 27.84 13.20 -24.96
C ARG A 213 28.59 12.26 -25.89
N ALA A 214 27.96 11.13 -26.27
CA ALA A 214 28.56 10.17 -27.16
C ALA A 214 28.88 10.85 -28.49
N ILE A 215 30.17 11.00 -28.79
CA ILE A 215 30.67 11.30 -30.12
C ILE A 215 30.66 9.96 -30.88
N THR A 216 29.92 9.90 -31.98
CA THR A 216 29.77 8.71 -32.83
C THR A 216 31.15 8.19 -33.28
N PRO A 217 31.51 6.90 -33.13
CA PRO A 217 32.90 6.45 -33.32
C PRO A 217 33.25 6.05 -34.75
N GLY A 218 34.44 6.48 -35.20
CA GLY A 218 35.19 5.84 -36.28
C GLY A 218 35.87 4.55 -35.78
N THR A 219 35.97 3.59 -36.70
CA THR A 219 36.44 2.20 -36.55
C THR A 219 37.82 2.04 -35.91
N GLY A 220 37.91 1.22 -34.85
CA GLY A 220 39.17 0.72 -34.29
C GLY A 220 38.94 -0.42 -33.29
N THR A 221 39.52 -1.59 -33.57
CA THR A 221 39.37 -2.89 -32.89
C THR A 221 40.33 -3.04 -31.70
N ALA A 222 39.84 -3.49 -30.51
CA ALA A 222 40.49 -4.34 -29.46
C ALA A 222 39.83 -4.13 -28.06
N PRO A 223 40.09 -4.97 -27.04
CA PRO A 223 39.38 -6.21 -26.69
C PRO A 223 38.48 -6.11 -25.44
N ALA A 224 37.57 -7.09 -25.32
CA ALA A 224 36.53 -7.19 -24.30
C ALA A 224 37.05 -7.36 -22.86
N GLY A 225 36.69 -6.42 -21.98
CA GLY A 225 36.76 -6.55 -20.53
C GLY A 225 35.36 -6.39 -19.93
N THR A 226 34.80 -7.49 -19.43
CA THR A 226 33.45 -7.61 -18.88
C THR A 226 33.37 -6.94 -17.49
N ALA A 227 33.06 -5.65 -17.46
CA ALA A 227 32.63 -4.97 -16.24
C ALA A 227 31.12 -5.16 -16.08
N GLY A 228 30.71 -5.91 -15.05
CA GLY A 228 29.32 -6.27 -14.77
C GLY A 228 28.45 -5.04 -14.48
N GLY A 229 27.66 -4.63 -15.47
CA GLY A 229 26.52 -3.76 -15.26
C GLY A 229 25.49 -4.48 -14.40
N GLN A 230 24.93 -3.80 -13.40
CA GLN A 230 23.69 -4.23 -12.78
C GLN A 230 22.64 -4.44 -13.89
N PRO A 231 22.04 -5.64 -14.03
CA PRO A 231 20.93 -5.79 -14.94
C PRO A 231 19.78 -4.93 -14.40
N ARG A 232 19.51 -3.82 -15.09
CA ARG A 232 18.17 -3.26 -15.19
C ARG A 232 17.23 -4.45 -15.42
N ALA A 233 16.19 -4.60 -14.61
CA ALA A 233 15.11 -5.52 -14.93
C ALA A 233 14.76 -5.28 -16.40
N ALA A 234 14.97 -6.29 -17.26
CA ALA A 234 14.62 -6.16 -18.66
C ALA A 234 13.17 -5.70 -18.68
N ALA A 235 12.90 -4.54 -19.30
CA ALA A 235 11.54 -4.12 -19.49
C ALA A 235 10.86 -5.31 -20.21
N PRO A 236 9.82 -5.92 -19.62
CA PRO A 236 9.09 -6.97 -20.32
C PRO A 236 8.68 -6.42 -21.69
N ASP A 237 8.63 -7.29 -22.70
CA ASP A 237 8.11 -6.91 -24.02
C ASP A 237 6.85 -6.07 -23.81
N THR A 238 6.90 -4.82 -24.24
CA THR A 238 5.91 -3.81 -23.86
C THR A 238 4.57 -4.03 -24.56
N ARG A 239 4.58 -4.91 -25.57
CA ARG A 239 3.44 -5.26 -26.41
C ARG A 239 2.47 -6.15 -25.65
N CYS A 240 1.27 -5.61 -25.53
CA CYS A 240 0.12 -6.29 -24.97
C CYS A 240 -0.30 -7.46 -25.88
N THR A 241 -0.08 -8.71 -25.44
CA THR A 241 -0.44 -9.89 -26.24
C THR A 241 -1.88 -10.34 -25.96
N LYS A 242 -2.64 -10.67 -27.01
CA LYS A 242 -3.97 -11.28 -26.87
C LYS A 242 -3.85 -12.67 -26.23
N ILE A 243 -4.65 -12.95 -25.20
CA ILE A 243 -4.81 -14.30 -24.65
C ILE A 243 -5.69 -15.16 -25.57
N PRO A 244 -5.28 -16.39 -25.94
CA PRO A 244 -6.08 -17.27 -26.79
C PRO A 244 -7.45 -17.66 -26.20
N SER A 245 -8.41 -17.95 -27.07
CA SER A 245 -9.68 -18.62 -26.71
C SER A 245 -9.44 -20.12 -26.53
N SER A 246 -10.37 -20.81 -25.84
CA SER A 246 -10.31 -22.28 -25.74
C SER A 246 -10.43 -22.99 -27.09
N ASP A 247 -11.02 -22.32 -28.09
CA ASP A 247 -11.20 -22.86 -29.43
C ASP A 247 -9.95 -22.63 -30.29
N GLU A 248 -9.16 -21.58 -29.98
CA GLU A 248 -7.86 -21.29 -30.59
C GLU A 248 -6.76 -22.19 -29.99
N ASP A 249 -6.73 -22.36 -28.65
CA ASP A 249 -5.78 -23.23 -27.95
C ASP A 249 -6.44 -23.85 -26.70
N PRO A 250 -6.59 -25.19 -26.63
CA PRO A 250 -7.23 -25.86 -25.51
C PRO A 250 -6.45 -25.78 -24.17
N GLU A 251 -5.17 -25.39 -24.18
CA GLU A 251 -4.43 -25.11 -22.93
C GLU A 251 -4.90 -23.81 -22.25
N TYR A 252 -5.67 -22.97 -22.96
CA TYR A 252 -6.27 -21.72 -22.52
C TYR A 252 -7.78 -21.85 -22.35
N ASP A 253 -8.19 -22.39 -21.20
CA ASP A 253 -9.60 -22.50 -20.80
C ASP A 253 -9.70 -22.35 -19.27
N ILE A 254 -10.91 -22.41 -18.71
CA ILE A 254 -11.10 -22.52 -17.27
C ILE A 254 -10.36 -23.77 -16.76
N ASN A 255 -9.52 -23.58 -15.73
CA ASN A 255 -8.78 -24.65 -15.11
C ASN A 255 -9.70 -25.47 -14.18
N LYS A 256 -9.72 -26.79 -14.37
CA LYS A 256 -10.58 -27.73 -13.66
C LYS A 256 -9.96 -28.31 -12.39
N ASP A 257 -8.71 -27.93 -12.07
CA ASP A 257 -8.10 -28.26 -10.79
C ASP A 257 -9.02 -27.84 -9.62
N PRO A 258 -9.28 -28.72 -8.63
CA PRO A 258 -10.23 -28.45 -7.56
C PRO A 258 -9.93 -27.17 -6.76
N GLU A 259 -8.66 -26.85 -6.50
CA GLU A 259 -8.30 -25.66 -5.71
C GLU A 259 -8.51 -24.36 -6.48
N LEU A 260 -8.26 -24.38 -7.80
CA LEU A 260 -8.55 -23.26 -8.69
C LEU A 260 -10.05 -23.10 -8.92
N TYR A 261 -10.80 -24.20 -9.04
CA TYR A 261 -12.23 -24.18 -9.38
C TYR A 261 -13.11 -23.70 -8.22
N LYS A 262 -12.67 -23.88 -6.96
CA LYS A 262 -13.34 -23.36 -5.75
C LYS A 262 -13.75 -21.90 -5.84
N ILE A 263 -13.00 -21.07 -6.58
CA ILE A 263 -13.30 -19.65 -6.78
C ILE A 263 -14.72 -19.40 -7.31
N TYR A 264 -15.29 -20.33 -8.07
CA TYR A 264 -16.63 -20.22 -8.66
C TYR A 264 -17.75 -20.70 -7.75
N GLN A 265 -17.39 -21.33 -6.63
CA GLN A 265 -18.32 -21.90 -5.66
C GLN A 265 -18.35 -21.09 -4.36
N ASP A 266 -17.26 -20.40 -4.05
CA ASP A 266 -17.06 -19.64 -2.82
C ASP A 266 -16.68 -18.17 -3.14
N PRO A 267 -17.49 -17.17 -2.75
CA PRO A 267 -18.76 -17.31 -2.03
C PRO A 267 -19.87 -17.96 -2.88
N PRO A 268 -20.91 -18.55 -2.26
CA PRO A 268 -22.04 -19.10 -3.00
C PRO A 268 -22.79 -18.00 -3.76
N LEU A 269 -23.52 -18.40 -4.80
CA LEU A 269 -24.41 -17.48 -5.52
C LEU A 269 -25.46 -16.89 -4.56
N PRO A 270 -25.84 -15.61 -4.71
CA PRO A 270 -26.89 -15.03 -3.89
C PRO A 270 -28.26 -15.61 -4.27
N GLY A 271 -28.99 -16.16 -3.31
CA GLY A 271 -30.31 -16.76 -3.53
C GLY A 271 -30.30 -18.30 -3.56
N GLU A 272 -31.46 -18.91 -3.81
CA GLU A 272 -31.58 -20.37 -3.77
C GLU A 272 -30.91 -21.01 -5.00
N PRO A 273 -30.30 -22.21 -4.85
CA PRO A 273 -29.75 -22.96 -5.98
C PRO A 273 -30.77 -23.13 -7.11
N GLY A 274 -30.36 -22.77 -8.33
CA GLY A 274 -31.21 -22.87 -9.53
C GLY A 274 -32.06 -21.64 -9.84
N GLN A 275 -32.11 -20.62 -8.97
CA GLN A 275 -32.81 -19.36 -9.25
C GLN A 275 -32.04 -18.42 -10.18
N ILE A 276 -30.73 -18.61 -10.31
CA ILE A 276 -29.88 -17.79 -11.17
C ILE A 276 -29.48 -18.60 -12.40
N PRO A 277 -30.00 -18.24 -13.60
CA PRO A 277 -29.61 -18.88 -14.85
C PRO A 277 -28.10 -18.79 -15.10
N ALA A 278 -27.51 -19.89 -15.55
CA ALA A 278 -26.15 -19.90 -16.05
C ALA A 278 -26.08 -19.17 -17.40
N LEU A 279 -25.02 -18.38 -17.58
CA LEU A 279 -24.71 -17.77 -18.85
C LEU A 279 -24.16 -18.83 -19.81
N PRO A 280 -24.51 -18.77 -21.12
CA PRO A 280 -23.96 -19.70 -22.10
C PRO A 280 -22.44 -19.55 -22.18
N LYS A 281 -21.76 -20.65 -22.54
CA LYS A 281 -20.33 -20.60 -22.83
C LYS A 281 -20.08 -19.60 -23.97
N SER A 282 -19.06 -18.77 -23.80
CA SER A 282 -18.66 -17.75 -24.76
C SER A 282 -17.14 -17.81 -24.97
N ALA A 283 -16.68 -17.32 -26.13
CA ALA A 283 -15.25 -17.10 -26.37
C ALA A 283 -14.65 -16.08 -25.38
N GLY A 284 -15.47 -15.21 -24.78
CA GLY A 284 -15.03 -14.21 -23.82
C GLY A 284 -14.25 -13.05 -24.44
N LEU A 285 -13.94 -12.06 -23.60
CA LEU A 285 -13.24 -10.83 -23.96
C LEU A 285 -11.77 -10.93 -23.55
N PRO A 286 -10.81 -10.86 -24.49
CA PRO A 286 -9.39 -10.82 -24.17
C PRO A 286 -8.99 -9.42 -23.68
N LEU A 287 -8.40 -9.40 -22.51
CA LEU A 287 -7.98 -8.23 -21.77
C LEU A 287 -6.52 -8.37 -21.37
N CYS A 288 -5.88 -7.23 -21.20
CA CYS A 288 -4.46 -7.16 -20.87
C CYS A 288 -4.24 -5.98 -19.92
N ILE A 289 -3.58 -6.27 -18.81
CA ILE A 289 -3.59 -5.44 -17.60
C ILE A 289 -2.17 -5.39 -17.05
N ARG A 290 -1.64 -4.18 -16.76
CA ARG A 290 -0.39 -4.07 -15.99
C ARG A 290 -0.69 -3.94 -14.51
N ASN A 291 0.09 -4.62 -13.71
CA ASN A 291 -0.03 -4.65 -12.27
C ASN A 291 1.30 -4.27 -11.65
N ALA A 292 1.24 -3.50 -10.56
CA ALA A 292 2.40 -3.16 -9.76
C ALA A 292 2.02 -3.12 -8.28
N GLY A 293 2.94 -3.51 -7.42
CA GLY A 293 2.72 -3.49 -5.98
C GLY A 293 3.85 -4.14 -5.23
N PHE A 294 3.52 -4.80 -4.11
CA PHE A 294 4.51 -5.37 -3.21
C PHE A 294 4.06 -6.74 -2.68
N ALA A 295 5.03 -7.63 -2.49
CA ALA A 295 4.90 -8.84 -1.70
C ALA A 295 5.84 -8.76 -0.51
N ASN A 296 5.37 -9.02 0.71
CA ASN A 296 6.29 -9.12 1.85
C ASN A 296 6.94 -10.50 1.92
N ILE A 297 8.09 -10.57 2.57
CA ILE A 297 8.71 -11.80 3.02
C ILE A 297 8.71 -11.73 4.53
N LYS A 298 7.72 -12.36 5.17
CA LYS A 298 7.45 -12.18 6.59
C LYS A 298 8.68 -12.51 7.46
N LYS A 299 9.36 -13.61 7.16
CA LYS A 299 10.54 -14.06 7.92
C LYS A 299 11.73 -13.10 7.84
N ALA A 300 11.95 -12.51 6.66
CA ALA A 300 13.04 -11.56 6.44
C ALA A 300 12.66 -10.11 6.81
N GLY A 301 11.40 -9.85 7.17
CA GLY A 301 10.94 -8.53 7.61
C GLY A 301 10.95 -7.45 6.53
N ASN A 302 10.99 -7.83 5.25
CA ASN A 302 11.10 -6.90 4.13
C ASN A 302 9.96 -7.06 3.11
N ALA A 303 9.88 -6.10 2.19
CA ALA A 303 8.95 -6.11 1.07
C ALA A 303 9.71 -6.09 -0.26
N VAL A 304 9.16 -6.81 -1.24
CA VAL A 304 9.69 -6.96 -2.60
C VAL A 304 8.70 -6.30 -3.55
N PRO A 305 9.14 -5.37 -4.41
CA PRO A 305 8.28 -4.85 -5.46
C PRO A 305 7.88 -6.01 -6.38
N VAL A 306 6.63 -6.00 -6.84
CA VAL A 306 6.12 -6.95 -7.81
C VAL A 306 5.52 -6.16 -8.96
N ALA A 307 5.86 -6.56 -10.19
CA ALA A 307 5.19 -6.09 -11.38
C ALA A 307 4.81 -7.28 -12.25
N ALA A 308 3.67 -7.21 -12.92
CA ALA A 308 3.23 -8.27 -13.82
C ALA A 308 2.32 -7.73 -14.92
N GLU A 309 2.44 -8.28 -16.12
CA GLU A 309 1.37 -8.18 -17.11
C GLU A 309 0.44 -9.38 -16.91
N THR A 310 -0.85 -9.11 -16.70
CA THR A 310 -1.89 -10.15 -16.62
C THR A 310 -2.67 -10.13 -17.91
N LEU A 311 -2.65 -11.27 -18.60
CA LEU A 311 -3.57 -11.54 -19.69
C LEU A 311 -4.81 -12.21 -19.10
N LEU A 312 -5.98 -11.63 -19.36
CA LEU A 312 -7.26 -12.07 -18.79
C LEU A 312 -8.22 -12.33 -19.94
N ARG A 313 -8.88 -13.49 -19.95
CA ARG A 313 -10.06 -13.71 -20.78
C ARG A 313 -11.30 -13.72 -19.88
N ARG A 314 -12.11 -12.67 -20.00
CA ARG A 314 -13.29 -12.43 -19.15
C ARG A 314 -14.57 -12.90 -19.83
N SER A 315 -15.61 -13.21 -19.06
CA SER A 315 -16.96 -13.48 -19.55
C SER A 315 -17.04 -14.72 -20.44
N THR A 316 -16.27 -15.77 -20.13
CA THR A 316 -16.33 -17.06 -20.85
C THR A 316 -17.51 -17.93 -20.41
N GLY A 317 -18.12 -17.58 -19.28
CA GLY A 317 -19.33 -18.14 -18.71
C GLY A 317 -19.69 -17.37 -17.44
N GLY A 318 -20.60 -17.91 -16.63
CA GLY A 318 -20.98 -17.35 -15.34
C GLY A 318 -22.47 -17.44 -15.07
N TYR A 319 -23.02 -16.47 -14.35
CA TYR A 319 -24.44 -16.42 -13.98
C TYR A 319 -24.97 -14.99 -14.03
N SER A 320 -26.27 -14.84 -14.25
CA SER A 320 -26.92 -13.53 -14.19
C SER A 320 -28.35 -13.62 -13.69
N SER A 321 -28.75 -12.68 -12.84
CA SER A 321 -30.14 -12.50 -12.40
C SER A 321 -30.49 -11.02 -12.40
N ILE A 322 -31.48 -10.64 -13.21
CA ILE A 322 -32.02 -9.28 -13.23
C ILE A 322 -32.78 -8.98 -11.92
N PRO A 323 -33.66 -9.86 -11.40
CA PRO A 323 -34.35 -9.59 -10.13
C PRO A 323 -33.42 -9.37 -8.94
N LEU A 324 -32.29 -10.09 -8.88
CA LEU A 324 -31.30 -9.94 -7.82
C LEU A 324 -30.25 -8.86 -8.12
N ASN A 325 -30.30 -8.26 -9.32
CA ASN A 325 -29.29 -7.36 -9.87
C ASN A 325 -27.86 -7.90 -9.71
N TYR A 326 -27.67 -9.14 -10.12
CA TYR A 326 -26.43 -9.87 -9.90
C TYR A 326 -25.88 -10.43 -11.19
N PHE A 327 -24.59 -10.21 -11.44
CA PHE A 327 -23.83 -10.81 -12.51
C PHE A 327 -22.54 -11.40 -11.95
N GLN A 328 -22.36 -12.69 -12.19
CA GLN A 328 -21.10 -13.38 -12.00
C GLN A 328 -20.49 -13.65 -13.36
N GLN A 329 -19.26 -13.21 -13.58
CA GLN A 329 -18.48 -13.52 -14.78
C GLN A 329 -17.32 -14.42 -14.44
N TRP A 330 -17.18 -15.47 -15.23
CA TRP A 330 -16.03 -16.37 -15.19
C TRP A 330 -15.00 -15.98 -16.23
N GLY A 331 -13.77 -16.41 -15.99
CA GLY A 331 -12.67 -16.16 -16.88
C GLY A 331 -11.41 -16.92 -16.47
N TYR A 332 -10.36 -16.74 -17.24
CA TYR A 332 -9.08 -17.34 -16.95
C TYR A 332 -7.94 -16.38 -17.22
N VAL A 333 -6.83 -16.58 -16.52
CA VAL A 333 -5.69 -15.66 -16.52
C VAL A 333 -4.36 -16.35 -16.77
N GLU A 334 -3.47 -15.62 -17.41
CA GLU A 334 -2.04 -15.90 -17.46
C GLU A 334 -1.29 -14.67 -16.97
N ALA A 335 -0.63 -14.80 -15.82
CA ALA A 335 0.27 -13.77 -15.31
C ALA A 335 1.67 -13.95 -15.89
N LYS A 336 2.26 -12.84 -16.34
CA LYS A 336 3.65 -12.71 -16.78
C LYS A 336 4.38 -11.76 -15.83
N PRO A 337 4.90 -12.25 -14.69
CA PRO A 337 5.59 -11.40 -13.72
C PRO A 337 6.95 -10.94 -14.24
N ALA A 338 7.32 -9.72 -13.89
CA ALA A 338 8.66 -9.19 -14.12
C ALA A 338 9.62 -9.68 -13.03
N ALA A 339 10.88 -9.90 -13.43
CA ALA A 339 11.93 -10.21 -12.47
C ALA A 339 12.09 -9.06 -11.47
N SER A 340 12.12 -9.41 -10.18
CA SER A 340 12.14 -8.43 -9.10
C SER A 340 13.36 -8.67 -8.20
N THR A 341 14.15 -7.63 -7.98
CA THR A 341 15.34 -7.72 -7.11
C THR A 341 14.98 -7.33 -5.68
N ALA A 342 15.41 -8.16 -4.72
CA ALA A 342 15.18 -7.93 -3.31
C ALA A 342 16.30 -8.47 -2.42
N THR A 343 16.38 -7.93 -1.20
CA THR A 343 17.24 -8.45 -0.14
C THR A 343 16.54 -9.61 0.55
N VAL A 344 16.87 -10.86 0.22
CA VAL A 344 16.12 -12.05 0.73
C VAL A 344 16.86 -12.83 1.82
N LEU A 345 18.14 -12.51 2.07
CA LEU A 345 19.00 -13.20 3.03
C LEU A 345 19.61 -12.16 4.00
N GLY A 346 18.78 -11.63 4.90
CA GLY A 346 19.19 -10.63 5.88
C GLY A 346 19.31 -11.20 7.29
N PHE A 347 20.40 -11.91 7.61
CA PHE A 347 20.70 -12.26 9.01
C PHE A 347 21.33 -11.10 9.80
N GLY A 348 21.19 -9.85 9.34
CA GLY A 348 21.68 -8.66 10.04
C GLY A 348 23.20 -8.42 9.99
N PHE A 349 24.02 -9.38 9.55
CA PHE A 349 25.48 -9.25 9.58
C PHE A 349 26.14 -8.88 8.25
N MET A 350 25.48 -9.12 7.10
CA MET A 350 26.03 -8.89 5.76
C MET A 350 24.92 -8.52 4.74
N PRO A 351 25.10 -7.50 3.87
CA PRO A 351 24.17 -7.22 2.79
C PRO A 351 24.14 -8.39 1.79
N THR A 352 22.94 -8.95 1.59
CA THR A 352 22.70 -9.98 0.58
C THR A 352 21.60 -9.56 -0.37
N THR A 353 21.90 -9.51 -1.66
CA THR A 353 20.90 -9.24 -2.71
C THR A 353 20.60 -10.52 -3.47
N ALA A 354 19.35 -10.68 -3.88
CA ALA A 354 18.92 -11.75 -4.77
C ALA A 354 17.89 -11.23 -5.77
N THR A 355 17.83 -11.85 -6.93
CA THR A 355 16.70 -11.67 -7.85
C THR A 355 15.72 -12.80 -7.63
N ALA A 356 14.47 -12.44 -7.32
CA ALA A 356 13.37 -13.38 -7.24
C ALA A 356 12.48 -13.21 -8.47
N VAL A 357 12.13 -14.32 -9.11
CA VAL A 357 11.15 -14.35 -10.19
C VAL A 357 10.04 -15.29 -9.76
N THR A 358 8.82 -14.76 -9.65
CA THR A 358 7.64 -15.60 -9.50
C THR A 358 7.17 -15.98 -10.89
N GLU A 359 6.98 -17.27 -11.13
CA GLU A 359 6.44 -17.78 -12.38
C GLU A 359 5.06 -18.38 -12.11
N GLN A 360 4.09 -18.08 -12.97
CA GLN A 360 2.88 -18.89 -13.02
C GLN A 360 3.25 -20.29 -13.53
N VAL A 361 2.84 -21.31 -12.80
CA VAL A 361 3.08 -22.71 -13.15
C VAL A 361 1.74 -23.43 -13.34
N ARG A 362 1.78 -24.53 -14.07
CA ARG A 362 0.60 -25.37 -14.27
C ARG A 362 0.10 -25.92 -12.94
N ALA A 363 -1.23 -26.07 -12.83
CA ALA A 363 -1.84 -26.81 -11.74
C ALA A 363 -1.30 -28.25 -11.67
N PRO A 364 -1.35 -28.89 -10.49
CA PRO A 364 -1.21 -30.35 -10.40
C PRO A 364 -2.15 -31.03 -11.41
N ALA A 365 -1.76 -32.20 -11.93
CA ALA A 365 -2.67 -32.96 -12.79
C ALA A 365 -3.93 -33.31 -11.99
N SER A 366 -5.12 -32.97 -12.51
CA SER A 366 -6.39 -33.11 -11.77
C SER A 366 -6.84 -34.57 -11.60
N GLY A 367 -6.08 -35.54 -12.13
CA GLY A 367 -6.30 -36.98 -11.97
C GLY A 367 -5.79 -37.80 -13.18
N PRO A 368 -5.85 -39.15 -13.10
CA PRO A 368 -5.59 -40.02 -14.24
C PRO A 368 -6.70 -39.80 -15.28
N GLY A 369 -6.33 -39.27 -16.46
CA GLY A 369 -7.27 -39.08 -17.58
C GLY A 369 -7.41 -37.63 -18.08
N GLU A 370 -6.87 -36.63 -17.39
CA GLU A 370 -6.79 -35.28 -17.95
C GLU A 370 -5.69 -35.21 -19.02
N THR A 371 -6.09 -35.19 -20.28
CA THR A 371 -5.16 -35.17 -21.44
C THR A 371 -4.60 -33.77 -21.71
N ILE A 372 -5.38 -32.73 -21.42
CA ILE A 372 -5.00 -31.33 -21.64
C ILE A 372 -4.56 -30.73 -20.30
N LYS A 373 -3.25 -30.53 -20.15
CA LYS A 373 -2.72 -29.74 -19.04
C LYS A 373 -3.02 -28.28 -19.36
N ARG A 374 -3.87 -27.62 -18.59
CA ARG A 374 -4.12 -26.17 -18.76
C ARG A 374 -2.99 -25.36 -18.13
N ARG A 375 -2.68 -24.18 -18.67
CA ARG A 375 -1.66 -23.27 -18.12
C ARG A 375 -2.24 -22.15 -17.27
N THR A 376 -3.54 -21.94 -17.38
CA THR A 376 -4.26 -20.79 -16.84
C THR A 376 -4.58 -20.93 -15.35
N GLY A 377 -4.66 -19.77 -14.69
CA GLY A 377 -5.41 -19.62 -13.44
C GLY A 377 -6.87 -19.27 -13.71
N ASN A 378 -7.70 -19.30 -12.68
CA ASN A 378 -9.12 -18.96 -12.76
C ASN A 378 -9.39 -17.54 -12.25
N PHE A 379 -10.39 -16.90 -12.84
CA PHE A 379 -10.85 -15.56 -12.50
C PHE A 379 -12.37 -15.54 -12.34
N ARG A 380 -12.83 -14.90 -11.27
CA ARG A 380 -14.24 -14.60 -11.02
C ARG A 380 -14.41 -13.11 -10.78
N LEU A 381 -15.48 -12.55 -11.32
CA LEU A 381 -15.94 -11.19 -11.06
C LEU A 381 -17.43 -11.22 -10.73
N ASP A 382 -17.77 -10.73 -9.56
CA ASP A 382 -19.14 -10.50 -9.14
C ASP A 382 -19.41 -9.01 -9.16
N PHE A 383 -20.51 -8.60 -9.80
CA PHE A 383 -20.90 -7.21 -9.89
C PHE A 383 -22.40 -7.07 -10.15
N PHE A 384 -22.90 -5.84 -10.00
CA PHE A 384 -24.27 -5.49 -10.36
C PHE A 384 -24.27 -4.63 -11.65
N PRO A 385 -25.02 -5.02 -12.70
CA PRO A 385 -25.02 -4.31 -13.97
C PRO A 385 -25.86 -3.02 -13.93
N ASN A 386 -26.89 -2.97 -13.07
CA ASN A 386 -27.82 -1.86 -13.03
C ASN A 386 -27.58 -1.02 -11.78
N THR A 387 -27.27 0.26 -11.95
CA THR A 387 -27.10 1.21 -10.84
C THR A 387 -28.42 1.70 -10.26
N VAL A 388 -29.55 1.41 -10.93
CA VAL A 388 -30.90 1.84 -10.53
C VAL A 388 -31.63 0.74 -9.77
N THR A 389 -31.31 -0.54 -10.00
CA THR A 389 -31.86 -1.67 -9.24
C THR A 389 -31.04 -1.90 -7.95
N PRO A 390 -31.65 -2.03 -6.75
CA PRO A 390 -30.99 -2.38 -5.52
C PRO A 390 -30.39 -3.75 -5.72
N PRO A 391 -29.13 -3.92 -5.35
CA PRO A 391 -28.63 -5.26 -5.16
C PRO A 391 -29.36 -5.90 -3.98
N LEU A 392 -29.81 -7.15 -4.19
CA LEU A 392 -29.81 -8.16 -3.12
C LEU A 392 -28.42 -8.82 -3.02
N ALA A 393 -27.49 -8.53 -3.94
CA ALA A 393 -26.11 -8.99 -3.90
C ALA A 393 -25.16 -7.89 -3.35
N PRO A 394 -24.50 -8.09 -2.21
CA PRO A 394 -23.96 -6.98 -1.45
C PRO A 394 -22.76 -6.29 -2.09
N ASP A 395 -21.85 -7.00 -2.77
CA ASP A 395 -20.52 -6.47 -3.08
C ASP A 395 -20.09 -6.68 -4.55
N VAL A 396 -19.31 -5.73 -5.08
CA VAL A 396 -18.55 -5.86 -6.34
C VAL A 396 -17.17 -6.37 -6.00
N GLU A 397 -16.84 -7.55 -6.50
CA GLU A 397 -15.70 -8.32 -6.03
C GLU A 397 -15.01 -9.05 -7.18
N ALA A 398 -13.68 -9.16 -7.11
CA ALA A 398 -12.93 -9.99 -8.04
C ALA A 398 -12.01 -10.94 -7.29
N TRP A 399 -11.88 -12.16 -7.81
CA TRP A 399 -10.99 -13.17 -7.31
C TRP A 399 -10.13 -13.72 -8.43
N ILE A 400 -8.87 -14.01 -8.10
CA ILE A 400 -7.94 -14.73 -8.96
C ILE A 400 -7.35 -15.87 -8.17
N ARG A 401 -7.32 -17.07 -8.75
CA ARG A 401 -6.56 -18.20 -8.23
C ARG A 401 -5.63 -18.74 -9.30
N THR A 402 -4.36 -18.93 -8.95
CA THR A 402 -3.36 -19.48 -9.86
C THR A 402 -2.27 -20.22 -9.08
N TYR A 403 -1.59 -21.17 -9.71
CA TYR A 403 -0.40 -21.78 -9.12
C TYR A 403 0.84 -20.99 -9.52
N VAL A 404 1.70 -20.75 -8.54
CA VAL A 404 2.98 -20.06 -8.74
C VAL A 404 4.12 -20.87 -8.14
N ALA A 405 5.32 -20.68 -8.69
CA ALA A 405 6.57 -21.10 -8.09
C ALA A 405 7.56 -19.94 -8.12
N MET A 406 8.47 -19.90 -7.16
CA MET A 406 9.49 -18.87 -7.06
C MET A 406 10.83 -19.43 -7.49
N LYS A 407 11.53 -18.74 -8.37
CA LYS A 407 12.94 -18.96 -8.69
C LYS A 407 13.77 -17.87 -8.06
N VAL A 408 14.90 -18.25 -7.47
CA VAL A 408 15.86 -17.30 -6.90
C VAL A 408 17.16 -17.43 -7.69
N GLY A 409 17.69 -16.30 -8.13
CA GLY A 409 18.93 -16.22 -8.90
C GLY A 409 19.70 -14.94 -8.59
N ASN A 410 20.86 -14.77 -9.20
CA ASN A 410 21.72 -13.59 -9.04
C ASN A 410 21.90 -13.19 -7.57
N VAL A 411 22.24 -14.17 -6.73
CA VAL A 411 22.51 -13.92 -5.32
C VAL A 411 23.92 -13.37 -5.18
N SER A 412 24.08 -12.33 -4.37
CA SER A 412 25.41 -11.89 -3.95
C SER A 412 25.44 -11.55 -2.47
N VAL A 413 26.44 -12.06 -1.77
CA VAL A 413 26.72 -11.79 -0.35
C VAL A 413 27.94 -10.89 -0.31
N ASN A 414 27.84 -9.68 0.25
CA ASN A 414 28.91 -8.67 0.23
C ASN A 414 29.48 -8.41 -1.19
N GLY A 415 28.63 -8.46 -2.21
CA GLY A 415 29.03 -8.30 -3.61
C GLY A 415 29.70 -9.52 -4.24
N VAL A 416 29.96 -10.59 -3.49
CA VAL A 416 30.45 -11.87 -4.03
C VAL A 416 29.26 -12.68 -4.52
N SER A 417 29.23 -13.01 -5.82
CA SER A 417 28.17 -13.80 -6.42
C SER A 417 28.16 -15.22 -5.86
N LEU A 418 26.99 -15.67 -5.39
CA LEU A 418 26.73 -17.03 -4.96
C LEU A 418 25.96 -17.78 -6.05
N LYS A 419 26.51 -18.90 -6.52
CA LYS A 419 25.90 -19.70 -7.58
C LYS A 419 24.84 -20.63 -6.98
N LEU A 420 23.57 -20.35 -7.26
CA LEU A 420 22.44 -21.18 -6.82
C LEU A 420 22.12 -22.35 -7.78
N GLY A 421 22.68 -22.35 -8.99
CA GLY A 421 22.28 -23.31 -10.02
C GLY A 421 20.92 -23.01 -10.64
N GLU A 422 20.71 -23.48 -11.87
CA GLU A 422 19.51 -23.17 -12.68
C GLU A 422 18.23 -23.84 -12.16
N LYS A 423 18.37 -24.87 -11.32
CA LYS A 423 17.27 -25.66 -10.77
C LYS A 423 16.80 -25.17 -9.40
N CYS A 424 17.36 -24.08 -8.87
CA CYS A 424 16.96 -23.53 -7.59
C CYS A 424 15.56 -22.90 -7.68
N SER A 425 14.56 -23.59 -7.15
CA SER A 425 13.17 -23.14 -7.14
C SER A 425 12.42 -23.61 -5.91
N SER A 426 11.38 -22.88 -5.53
CA SER A 426 10.39 -23.36 -4.58
C SER A 426 9.53 -24.46 -5.20
N GLU A 427 8.87 -25.24 -4.35
CA GLU A 427 7.70 -26.01 -4.78
C GLU A 427 6.59 -25.06 -5.29
N ARG A 428 5.61 -25.64 -6.00
CA ARG A 428 4.41 -24.91 -6.42
C ARG A 428 3.53 -24.57 -5.22
N THR A 429 2.86 -23.44 -5.27
CA THR A 429 1.91 -23.00 -4.25
C THR A 429 0.74 -22.28 -4.88
N LEU A 430 -0.39 -22.28 -4.18
CA LEU A 430 -1.59 -21.58 -4.61
C LEU A 430 -1.48 -20.10 -4.23
N LEU A 431 -1.57 -19.22 -5.23
CA LEU A 431 -1.79 -17.79 -5.05
C LEU A 431 -3.28 -17.49 -5.20
N SER A 432 -3.89 -16.96 -4.15
CA SER A 432 -5.27 -16.47 -4.17
C SER A 432 -5.27 -14.97 -3.92
N LEU A 433 -5.77 -14.20 -4.89
CA LEU A 433 -5.94 -12.76 -4.80
C LEU A 433 -7.44 -12.42 -4.77
N TYR A 434 -7.78 -11.38 -4.03
CA TYR A 434 -9.12 -10.87 -3.83
C TYR A 434 -9.12 -9.34 -3.92
N SER A 435 -10.17 -8.79 -4.51
CA SER A 435 -10.43 -7.36 -4.57
C SER A 435 -11.87 -7.09 -4.16
N PHE A 436 -12.05 -6.27 -3.14
CA PHE A 436 -13.33 -5.61 -2.87
C PHE A 436 -13.33 -4.28 -3.59
N MET A 437 -14.27 -4.10 -4.52
CA MET A 437 -14.39 -2.90 -5.35
C MET A 437 -15.59 -2.03 -4.96
N GLY A 438 -16.38 -2.47 -3.97
CA GLY A 438 -17.40 -1.66 -3.32
C GLY A 438 -18.82 -2.16 -3.44
N ASN A 439 -19.78 -1.37 -2.98
CA ASN A 439 -21.19 -1.71 -2.94
C ASN A 439 -22.09 -0.48 -3.02
N ALA A 440 -23.41 -0.66 -2.85
CA ALA A 440 -24.36 0.45 -2.87
C ALA A 440 -24.08 1.54 -1.82
N ASN A 441 -23.45 1.19 -0.68
CA ASN A 441 -23.14 2.14 0.39
C ASN A 441 -21.76 2.79 0.21
N THR A 442 -20.76 2.01 -0.19
CA THR A 442 -19.39 2.51 -0.36
C THR A 442 -19.14 3.12 -1.74
N GLY A 443 -20.09 2.94 -2.68
CA GLY A 443 -19.89 3.14 -4.11
C GLY A 443 -19.06 2.01 -4.70
N ALA A 444 -19.26 1.69 -5.98
CA ALA A 444 -18.51 0.65 -6.67
C ALA A 444 -17.57 1.24 -7.73
N ILE A 445 -16.32 0.80 -7.72
CA ILE A 445 -15.38 1.07 -8.80
C ILE A 445 -15.62 0.06 -9.92
N ARG A 446 -15.70 0.55 -11.14
CA ARG A 446 -15.72 -0.33 -12.31
C ARG A 446 -14.39 -1.08 -12.43
N PRO A 447 -14.40 -2.41 -12.58
CA PRO A 447 -13.17 -3.20 -12.65
C PRO A 447 -12.21 -2.76 -13.76
N ASP A 448 -12.73 -2.29 -14.89
CA ASP A 448 -11.93 -1.81 -16.02
C ASP A 448 -11.12 -0.52 -15.74
N ASN A 449 -11.44 0.21 -14.67
CA ASN A 449 -10.67 1.36 -14.20
C ASN A 449 -9.44 0.97 -13.36
N GLY A 450 -9.23 -0.32 -13.11
CA GLY A 450 -8.17 -0.82 -12.25
C GLY A 450 -8.58 -0.90 -10.77
N GLN A 451 -7.99 -1.85 -10.06
CA GLN A 451 -8.39 -2.22 -8.71
C GLN A 451 -7.21 -2.74 -7.88
N THR A 452 -7.38 -2.68 -6.57
CA THR A 452 -6.44 -3.27 -5.62
C THR A 452 -6.76 -4.75 -5.43
N LEU A 453 -5.83 -5.62 -5.81
CA LEU A 453 -5.87 -7.05 -5.53
C LEU A 453 -4.93 -7.36 -4.37
N SER A 454 -5.41 -8.14 -3.41
CA SER A 454 -4.59 -8.59 -2.30
C SER A 454 -4.81 -10.03 -1.94
N GLY A 455 -3.78 -10.65 -1.36
CA GLY A 455 -3.82 -12.06 -1.04
C GLY A 455 -2.76 -12.47 -0.04
N LYS A 456 -2.87 -13.68 0.47
CA LYS A 456 -1.85 -14.31 1.31
C LYS A 456 -1.17 -15.42 0.54
N LEU A 457 0.11 -15.63 0.83
CA LEU A 457 0.94 -16.65 0.20
C LEU A 457 1.79 -17.35 1.25
N THR A 458 1.85 -18.68 1.15
CA THR A 458 2.90 -19.46 1.81
C THR A 458 3.99 -19.70 0.79
N ILE A 459 5.20 -19.21 1.07
CA ILE A 459 6.38 -19.48 0.25
C ILE A 459 6.85 -20.90 0.61
N PRO A 460 6.79 -21.87 -0.31
CA PRO A 460 7.19 -23.24 -0.02
C PRO A 460 8.70 -23.36 0.20
N LYS A 461 9.13 -24.57 0.54
CA LYS A 461 10.55 -24.88 0.59
C LYS A 461 11.17 -24.82 -0.82
N PHE A 462 12.37 -24.28 -0.88
CA PHE A 462 13.31 -24.36 -1.99
C PHE A 462 14.05 -25.70 -1.95
N ALA A 463 14.39 -26.17 -3.15
CA ALA A 463 15.20 -27.35 -3.37
C ALA A 463 16.16 -27.13 -4.54
N ASN A 464 17.21 -27.95 -4.62
CA ASN A 464 18.23 -27.92 -5.67
C ASN A 464 18.94 -26.56 -5.78
N CYS A 465 19.15 -25.90 -4.65
CA CYS A 465 19.85 -24.63 -4.59
C CYS A 465 21.32 -24.85 -4.21
N GLY A 466 22.21 -24.30 -5.03
CA GLY A 466 23.65 -24.41 -4.93
C GLY A 466 24.26 -25.29 -6.01
N VAL A 467 25.56 -25.08 -6.27
CA VAL A 467 26.35 -25.86 -7.24
C VAL A 467 27.29 -26.80 -6.51
N ASP A 468 28.08 -26.26 -5.58
CA ASP A 468 29.10 -27.00 -4.83
C ASP A 468 28.61 -27.45 -3.44
N GLU A 469 27.62 -26.75 -2.88
CA GLU A 469 27.00 -27.03 -1.58
C GLU A 469 25.48 -26.86 -1.64
N ASP A 470 24.73 -27.53 -0.77
CA ASP A 470 23.27 -27.36 -0.69
C ASP A 470 22.90 -26.11 0.12
N LEU A 471 22.43 -25.09 -0.59
CA LEU A 471 21.97 -23.81 -0.08
C LEU A 471 20.46 -23.77 0.20
N SER A 472 19.73 -24.87 -0.05
CA SER A 472 18.29 -24.95 0.19
C SER A 472 17.92 -24.67 1.65
N PRO A 473 18.63 -25.22 2.67
CA PRO A 473 18.34 -24.91 4.08
C PRO A 473 18.45 -23.43 4.42
N LEU A 474 19.41 -22.71 3.82
CA LEU A 474 19.63 -21.28 4.05
C LEU A 474 18.45 -20.45 3.52
N LEU A 475 18.01 -20.72 2.28
CA LEU A 475 16.85 -20.05 1.70
C LEU A 475 15.57 -20.39 2.49
N ASN A 476 15.39 -21.65 2.87
CA ASN A 476 14.23 -22.11 3.63
C ASN A 476 14.13 -21.46 5.01
N ALA A 477 15.27 -21.30 5.69
CA ALA A 477 15.35 -20.61 6.97
C ALA A 477 14.95 -19.13 6.82
N SER A 478 15.38 -18.49 5.73
CA SER A 478 15.27 -17.04 5.55
C SER A 478 13.92 -16.57 5.00
N ILE A 479 13.35 -17.28 4.02
CA ILE A 479 12.18 -16.76 3.27
C ILE A 479 10.98 -17.71 3.21
N SER A 480 11.17 -19.03 3.33
CA SER A 480 10.06 -19.99 3.21
C SER A 480 9.19 -19.99 4.46
N GLY A 481 7.87 -19.97 4.28
CA GLY A 481 6.92 -20.03 5.39
C GLY A 481 5.61 -19.32 5.09
N PRO A 482 4.63 -19.43 6.01
CA PRO A 482 3.32 -18.78 5.86
C PRO A 482 3.36 -17.30 6.27
N GLY A 483 2.25 -16.62 6.00
CA GLY A 483 2.02 -15.24 6.45
C GLY A 483 2.63 -14.17 5.56
N ASN A 484 3.06 -14.53 4.34
CA ASN A 484 3.34 -13.54 3.32
C ASN A 484 2.03 -13.02 2.73
N TYR A 485 2.08 -11.81 2.23
CA TYR A 485 1.00 -10.98 1.78
C TYR A 485 1.44 -10.31 0.49
N VAL A 486 0.56 -10.35 -0.49
CA VAL A 486 0.74 -9.69 -1.78
C VAL A 486 -0.35 -8.64 -1.89
N LYS A 487 0.04 -7.44 -2.28
CA LYS A 487 -0.89 -6.37 -2.68
C LYS A 487 -0.41 -5.80 -3.99
N VAL A 488 -1.25 -5.86 -5.02
CA VAL A 488 -0.97 -5.31 -6.33
C VAL A 488 -2.13 -4.40 -6.73
N GLU A 489 -1.77 -3.25 -7.27
CA GLU A 489 -2.71 -2.37 -7.95
C GLU A 489 -2.69 -2.75 -9.42
N SER A 490 -3.87 -2.97 -9.99
CA SER A 490 -4.01 -3.15 -11.42
C SER A 490 -4.29 -1.81 -12.08
N GLY A 491 -3.76 -1.61 -13.27
CA GLY A 491 -4.16 -0.51 -14.13
C GLY A 491 -5.44 -0.82 -14.91
N LYS A 492 -5.72 0.03 -15.90
CA LYS A 492 -6.90 -0.09 -16.75
C LYS A 492 -6.85 -1.36 -17.60
N TRP A 493 -8.01 -1.98 -17.79
CA TRP A 493 -8.10 -3.23 -18.56
C TRP A 493 -8.21 -2.91 -20.05
N CYS A 494 -7.17 -3.23 -20.81
CA CYS A 494 -7.20 -2.98 -22.24
C CYS A 494 -7.80 -4.15 -23.02
N ASN A 495 -8.83 -3.88 -23.82
CA ASN A 495 -9.43 -4.84 -24.75
C ASN A 495 -8.59 -4.97 -26.02
N THR A 496 -7.93 -6.12 -26.17
CA THR A 496 -7.02 -6.37 -27.30
C THR A 496 -7.75 -6.58 -28.64
N ASN A 497 -9.08 -6.66 -28.65
CA ASN A 497 -9.86 -6.78 -29.90
C ASN A 497 -10.22 -5.42 -30.52
N SER A 498 -10.26 -4.34 -29.72
CA SER A 498 -10.86 -3.07 -30.15
C SER A 498 -10.03 -1.82 -29.87
N LEU A 499 -8.95 -1.93 -29.09
CA LEU A 499 -8.12 -0.80 -28.68
C LEU A 499 -6.67 -1.03 -29.05
N ASP A 500 -5.98 0.05 -29.43
CA ASP A 500 -4.52 0.09 -29.40
C ASP A 500 -4.05 0.18 -27.95
N CYS A 501 -3.74 -0.98 -27.38
CA CYS A 501 -3.29 -1.11 -26.00
C CYS A 501 -1.93 -0.46 -25.71
N ASP A 502 -1.23 0.03 -26.73
CA ASP A 502 0.04 0.73 -26.55
C ASP A 502 -0.16 2.24 -26.36
N THR A 503 -1.34 2.78 -26.69
CA THR A 503 -1.68 4.21 -26.52
C THR A 503 -2.44 4.52 -25.23
N VAL A 504 -3.11 3.52 -24.64
CA VAL A 504 -3.84 3.69 -23.38
C VAL A 504 -2.89 3.45 -22.22
N SER A 505 -2.85 4.38 -21.25
CA SER A 505 -2.12 4.17 -20.00
C SER A 505 -2.70 2.97 -19.24
N ARG A 506 -1.99 1.84 -19.31
CA ARG A 506 -2.29 0.59 -18.59
C ARG A 506 -1.63 0.54 -17.22
N GLU A 507 -0.82 1.52 -16.86
CA GLU A 507 -0.15 1.57 -15.57
C GLU A 507 -1.16 1.73 -14.42
N PRO A 508 -0.91 1.10 -13.26
CA PRO A 508 -1.73 1.30 -12.08
C PRO A 508 -1.80 2.77 -11.67
N GLU A 509 -3.01 3.28 -11.46
CA GLU A 509 -3.23 4.65 -10.98
C GLU A 509 -3.42 4.63 -9.47
N THR A 510 -2.39 5.08 -8.74
CA THR A 510 -2.44 5.32 -7.28
C THR A 510 -2.23 6.80 -6.96
N TRP A 511 -2.56 7.20 -5.74
CA TRP A 511 -2.45 8.59 -5.29
C TRP A 511 -1.42 8.74 -4.17
N SER A 512 -0.82 9.92 -4.09
CA SER A 512 -0.09 10.37 -2.91
C SER A 512 -0.91 11.39 -2.15
N VAL A 513 -1.11 11.16 -0.86
CA VAL A 513 -1.88 12.03 0.05
C VAL A 513 -0.91 12.71 1.03
N SER A 514 -0.99 14.03 1.14
CA SER A 514 -0.19 14.80 2.08
C SER A 514 -0.92 16.06 2.55
N PRO A 515 -0.76 16.50 3.81
CA PRO A 515 -0.01 15.85 4.88
C PRO A 515 -0.73 14.66 5.52
N GLY A 516 -1.98 14.35 5.16
CA GLY A 516 -2.83 13.38 5.85
C GLY A 516 -3.31 13.89 7.22
N GLY A 517 -3.74 12.97 8.08
CA GLY A 517 -4.26 13.23 9.42
C GLY A 517 -5.78 13.37 9.50
N ASP A 518 -6.27 13.86 10.64
CA ASP A 518 -7.69 14.15 10.84
C ASP A 518 -8.08 15.42 10.10
N VAL A 519 -9.08 15.32 9.24
CA VAL A 519 -9.57 16.39 8.37
C VAL A 519 -11.02 16.69 8.68
N THR A 520 -11.36 17.97 8.71
CA THR A 520 -12.73 18.46 8.65
C THR A 520 -12.92 19.23 7.35
N ALA A 521 -13.79 18.74 6.47
CA ALA A 521 -14.18 19.45 5.25
C ALA A 521 -15.50 20.18 5.48
N THR A 522 -15.56 21.50 5.28
CA THR A 522 -16.72 22.32 5.65
C THR A 522 -17.31 23.05 4.45
N ALA A 523 -18.63 23.00 4.29
CA ALA A 523 -19.40 23.77 3.33
C ALA A 523 -20.28 24.81 4.03
N LYS A 524 -20.39 26.02 3.47
CA LYS A 524 -21.19 27.14 3.98
C LYS A 524 -21.77 27.97 2.81
N PRO A 525 -23.11 28.04 2.63
CA PRO A 525 -24.13 27.18 3.24
C PRO A 525 -24.10 25.75 2.68
N PHE A 526 -24.88 24.85 3.28
CA PHE A 526 -25.25 23.56 2.68
C PHE A 526 -26.73 23.57 2.33
N VAL A 527 -27.08 23.20 1.10
CA VAL A 527 -28.45 23.28 0.58
C VAL A 527 -28.82 21.97 -0.10
N VAL A 528 -30.04 21.51 0.12
CA VAL A 528 -30.71 20.46 -0.67
C VAL A 528 -31.97 21.06 -1.25
N LYS A 529 -32.04 21.21 -2.56
CA LYS A 529 -33.22 21.72 -3.26
C LYS A 529 -34.22 20.60 -3.46
N SER A 530 -35.50 20.93 -3.39
CA SER A 530 -36.54 20.03 -3.90
C SER A 530 -36.74 20.23 -5.41
N GLY A 531 -37.55 19.37 -6.02
CA GLY A 531 -38.01 19.54 -7.41
C GLY A 531 -38.90 20.76 -7.64
N GLU A 532 -39.46 21.34 -6.57
CA GLU A 532 -40.32 22.52 -6.65
C GLU A 532 -39.51 23.79 -6.35
N GLU A 533 -39.69 24.81 -7.19
CA GLU A 533 -38.97 26.07 -7.07
C GLU A 533 -39.26 26.76 -5.72
N GLY A 534 -38.21 27.26 -5.08
CA GLY A 534 -38.32 27.99 -3.80
C GLY A 534 -38.40 27.10 -2.55
N ASN A 535 -38.39 25.77 -2.70
CA ASN A 535 -38.44 24.82 -1.58
C ASN A 535 -37.07 24.12 -1.40
N GLU A 536 -36.44 24.28 -0.23
CA GLU A 536 -35.12 23.74 0.07
C GLU A 536 -34.92 23.37 1.55
N LEU A 537 -34.06 22.40 1.82
CA LEU A 537 -33.44 22.22 3.14
C LEU A 537 -32.13 23.02 3.15
N ARG A 538 -32.02 24.02 4.02
CA ARG A 538 -30.85 24.88 4.15
C ARG A 538 -30.25 24.74 5.53
N CYS A 539 -28.96 24.47 5.60
CA CYS A 539 -28.15 24.58 6.80
C CYS A 539 -27.14 25.72 6.66
N ASP A 540 -26.82 26.38 7.77
CA ASP A 540 -25.72 27.36 7.81
C ASP A 540 -24.39 26.72 7.41
N SER A 541 -24.20 25.44 7.79
CA SER A 541 -23.04 24.66 7.36
C SER A 541 -23.27 23.15 7.39
N ALA A 542 -22.46 22.44 6.61
CA ALA A 542 -22.23 21.01 6.75
C ALA A 542 -20.73 20.74 6.90
N ALA A 543 -20.36 19.86 7.83
CA ALA A 543 -18.98 19.47 8.10
C ALA A 543 -18.82 17.95 7.99
N LEU A 544 -17.84 17.50 7.21
CA LEU A 544 -17.46 16.11 7.06
C LEU A 544 -16.17 15.86 7.84
N LYS A 545 -16.22 15.01 8.87
CA LYS A 545 -15.03 14.62 9.66
C LYS A 545 -14.50 13.26 9.24
N PHE A 546 -13.20 13.15 9.00
CA PHE A 546 -12.57 11.91 8.53
C PHE A 546 -11.06 11.89 8.74
N HIS A 547 -10.43 10.73 8.55
CA HIS A 547 -8.98 10.55 8.65
C HIS A 547 -8.37 10.19 7.29
N LEU A 548 -7.25 10.80 6.92
CA LEU A 548 -6.48 10.45 5.73
C LEU A 548 -5.09 9.92 6.08
N ASP A 549 -4.75 8.76 5.56
CA ASP A 549 -3.39 8.23 5.66
C ASP A 549 -2.40 9.05 4.83
N ALA A 550 -1.40 9.64 5.48
CA ALA A 550 -0.28 10.32 4.83
C ALA A 550 0.64 9.32 4.14
N ARG A 551 0.38 8.97 2.87
CA ARG A 551 1.12 7.92 2.16
C ARG A 551 1.28 8.24 0.68
N ARG A 552 2.38 7.72 0.12
CA ARG A 552 2.55 7.55 -1.33
C ARG A 552 1.94 6.23 -1.78
N TRP A 553 1.50 6.14 -3.03
CA TRP A 553 0.96 4.92 -3.64
C TRP A 553 -0.29 4.37 -2.92
N LYS A 554 -1.13 5.26 -2.40
CA LYS A 554 -2.42 4.92 -1.78
C LYS A 554 -3.41 4.49 -2.88
N GLU A 555 -4.13 3.40 -2.62
CA GLU A 555 -5.28 2.97 -3.41
C GLU A 555 -6.30 4.10 -3.57
N ARG A 556 -6.97 4.17 -4.72
CA ARG A 556 -8.00 5.19 -4.96
C ARG A 556 -9.34 4.84 -4.32
N PHE A 557 -9.59 3.56 -4.04
CA PHE A 557 -10.82 3.10 -3.44
C PHE A 557 -10.82 3.30 -1.92
N MET A 558 -11.96 3.73 -1.36
CA MET A 558 -12.16 3.92 0.09
C MET A 558 -11.02 4.69 0.76
N LEU A 559 -10.71 5.87 0.22
CA LEU A 559 -9.69 6.77 0.79
C LEU A 559 -10.00 7.11 2.24
N SER A 560 -11.28 7.31 2.57
CA SER A 560 -11.71 7.52 3.95
C SER A 560 -13.21 7.28 4.14
N LYS A 561 -13.59 7.03 5.40
CA LYS A 561 -14.97 7.06 5.88
C LYS A 561 -15.23 8.39 6.59
N MET A 562 -16.29 9.08 6.18
CA MET A 562 -16.64 10.42 6.63
C MET A 562 -17.89 10.42 7.50
N THR A 563 -17.87 11.25 8.53
CA THR A 563 -19.01 11.47 9.43
C THR A 563 -19.57 12.87 9.20
N PRO A 564 -20.78 13.01 8.62
CA PRO A 564 -21.40 14.30 8.38
C PRO A 564 -21.96 14.90 9.67
N ARG A 565 -21.90 16.23 9.77
CA ARG A 565 -22.55 17.04 10.80
C ARG A 565 -23.15 18.26 10.15
N PHE A 566 -24.37 18.61 10.55
CA PHE A 566 -25.08 19.77 10.04
C PHE A 566 -25.32 20.77 11.16
N SER A 567 -25.47 22.06 10.83
CA SER A 567 -25.68 23.11 11.83
C SER A 567 -26.75 24.10 11.38
N ASN A 568 -27.66 24.43 12.30
CA ASN A 568 -28.74 25.40 12.11
C ASN A 568 -29.53 25.16 10.83
N CYS A 569 -30.09 23.96 10.69
CA CYS A 569 -30.84 23.59 9.51
C CYS A 569 -32.29 24.03 9.61
N LYS A 570 -32.86 24.38 8.46
CA LYS A 570 -34.27 24.73 8.29
C LYS A 570 -34.80 24.25 6.94
N ALA A 571 -36.05 23.84 6.90
CA ALA A 571 -36.81 23.74 5.66
C ALA A 571 -37.30 25.14 5.30
N VAL A 572 -37.02 25.60 4.09
CA VAL A 572 -37.41 26.92 3.56
C VAL A 572 -38.40 26.71 2.43
N SER A 573 -39.47 27.48 2.44
CA SER A 573 -40.50 27.52 1.40
C SER A 573 -41.02 28.95 1.22
N ALA A 574 -41.89 29.18 0.25
CA ALA A 574 -42.60 30.46 0.10
C ALA A 574 -43.44 30.85 1.34
N ALA A 575 -43.89 29.87 2.14
CA ALA A 575 -44.69 30.10 3.34
C ALA A 575 -43.85 30.49 4.58
N GLY A 576 -42.51 30.37 4.51
CA GLY A 576 -41.61 30.65 5.62
C GLY A 576 -40.58 29.55 5.84
N SER A 577 -39.97 29.53 7.03
CA SER A 577 -38.94 28.56 7.38
C SER A 577 -39.21 27.84 8.70
N ILE A 578 -38.97 26.52 8.72
CA ILE A 578 -39.19 25.64 9.87
C ILE A 578 -37.85 25.02 10.27
N PRO A 579 -37.42 25.08 11.55
CA PRO A 579 -36.21 24.41 12.01
C PRO A 579 -36.25 22.89 11.77
N VAL A 580 -35.13 22.31 11.33
CA VAL A 580 -35.01 20.86 11.11
C VAL A 580 -33.74 20.31 11.76
N GLU A 581 -33.82 19.09 12.25
CA GLU A 581 -32.67 18.32 12.73
C GLU A 581 -32.19 17.40 11.60
N MET A 582 -31.03 17.69 11.02
CA MET A 582 -30.46 16.91 9.92
C MET A 582 -29.39 15.95 10.41
N THR A 583 -29.51 14.69 9.98
CA THR A 583 -28.51 13.64 10.13
C THR A 583 -28.28 12.95 8.78
N ALA A 584 -27.18 12.22 8.64
CA ALA A 584 -26.94 11.40 7.48
C ALA A 584 -26.12 10.15 7.85
N SER A 585 -26.23 9.12 7.02
CA SER A 585 -25.39 7.92 7.10
C SER A 585 -23.89 8.26 6.96
N PRO A 586 -22.99 7.36 7.42
CA PRO A 586 -21.57 7.49 7.12
C PRO A 586 -21.34 7.50 5.61
N LEU A 587 -20.45 8.38 5.17
CA LEU A 587 -20.12 8.56 3.76
C LEU A 587 -18.76 7.94 3.45
N TYR A 588 -18.51 7.57 2.19
CA TYR A 588 -17.25 6.98 1.75
C TYR A 588 -16.65 7.79 0.62
N MET A 589 -15.37 8.15 0.74
CA MET A 589 -14.65 8.92 -0.27
C MET A 589 -13.86 7.98 -1.18
N ASN A 590 -14.15 8.02 -2.48
CA ASN A 590 -13.43 7.29 -3.50
C ASN A 590 -12.76 8.26 -4.48
N GLY A 591 -11.55 7.94 -4.91
CA GLY A 591 -10.86 8.60 -6.00
C GLY A 591 -11.17 7.95 -7.34
N LEU A 592 -11.43 8.76 -8.35
CA LEU A 592 -11.55 8.32 -9.73
C LEU A 592 -10.19 8.39 -10.44
N PRO A 593 -10.02 7.74 -11.62
CA PRO A 593 -8.82 7.94 -12.42
C PRO A 593 -8.59 9.43 -12.66
N MET A 594 -7.36 9.90 -12.47
CA MET A 594 -7.05 11.32 -12.65
C MET A 594 -7.17 11.67 -14.13
N ALA A 595 -7.80 12.81 -14.42
CA ALA A 595 -7.91 13.31 -15.77
C ALA A 595 -6.51 13.57 -16.37
N ALA A 596 -6.44 13.62 -17.71
CA ALA A 596 -5.17 13.80 -18.42
C ALA A 596 -4.47 15.13 -18.09
N ASP A 597 -5.24 16.16 -17.75
CA ASP A 597 -4.80 17.47 -17.28
C ASP A 597 -4.35 17.49 -15.80
N GLY A 598 -4.40 16.34 -15.11
CA GLY A 598 -4.11 16.22 -13.69
C GLY A 598 -5.31 16.51 -12.78
N GLY A 599 -6.50 16.74 -13.34
CA GLY A 599 -7.72 16.97 -12.58
C GLY A 599 -8.05 15.80 -11.65
N ILE A 600 -8.31 16.13 -10.39
CA ILE A 600 -8.64 15.15 -9.35
C ILE A 600 -10.15 15.03 -9.28
N GLN A 601 -10.67 13.86 -9.59
CA GLN A 601 -12.09 13.55 -9.53
C GLN A 601 -12.34 12.63 -8.34
N MET A 602 -13.36 12.94 -7.56
CA MET A 602 -13.75 12.19 -6.37
C MET A 602 -15.25 11.89 -6.38
N GLU A 603 -15.59 10.83 -5.67
CA GLU A 603 -16.96 10.42 -5.41
C GLU A 603 -17.15 10.28 -3.89
N VAL A 604 -18.27 10.81 -3.40
CA VAL A 604 -18.71 10.71 -2.01
C VAL A 604 -19.99 9.86 -2.00
N ASN A 605 -19.84 8.61 -1.61
CA ASN A 605 -20.91 7.62 -1.63
C ASN A 605 -21.55 7.44 -0.25
N GLY A 606 -22.69 6.76 -0.23
CA GLY A 606 -23.38 6.44 1.02
C GLY A 606 -24.27 7.58 1.51
N VAL A 607 -24.67 8.52 0.65
CA VAL A 607 -25.50 9.67 1.04
C VAL A 607 -26.94 9.23 1.25
N LEU A 608 -27.36 9.21 2.51
CA LEU A 608 -28.75 9.04 2.93
C LEU A 608 -29.03 10.02 4.07
N ILE A 609 -29.75 11.08 3.75
CA ILE A 609 -30.03 12.20 4.66
C ILE A 609 -31.40 12.00 5.30
N ASN A 610 -31.48 12.30 6.59
CA ASN A 610 -32.73 12.33 7.35
C ASN A 610 -32.89 13.72 7.97
N ALA A 611 -33.95 14.43 7.63
CA ALA A 611 -34.32 15.70 8.24
C ALA A 611 -35.58 15.51 9.08
N ALA A 612 -35.45 15.52 10.41
CA ALA A 612 -36.59 15.51 11.31
C ALA A 612 -37.17 16.92 11.41
N VAL A 613 -38.47 17.05 11.15
CA VAL A 613 -39.20 18.32 11.10
C VAL A 613 -40.28 18.30 12.18
N ASN A 614 -40.40 19.38 12.95
CA ASN A 614 -41.55 19.61 13.83
C ASN A 614 -42.56 20.46 13.05
N ALA A 615 -43.35 19.81 12.20
CA ALA A 615 -44.36 20.47 11.39
C ALA A 615 -45.63 20.75 12.22
N PRO A 616 -46.54 21.62 11.76
CA PRO A 616 -47.81 21.87 12.44
C PRO A 616 -48.66 20.60 12.64
N SER A 617 -48.55 19.62 11.74
CA SER A 617 -49.22 18.32 11.84
C SER A 617 -48.58 17.34 12.83
N GLY A 618 -47.39 17.65 13.35
CA GLY A 618 -46.62 16.80 14.25
C GLY A 618 -45.16 16.63 13.82
N ARG A 619 -44.43 15.79 14.57
CA ARG A 619 -43.04 15.45 14.21
C ARG A 619 -43.04 14.44 13.06
N CYS A 620 -42.37 14.77 11.98
CA CYS A 620 -42.21 13.92 10.79
C CYS A 620 -40.76 13.91 10.31
N SER A 621 -40.45 13.12 9.29
CA SER A 621 -39.10 12.99 8.71
C SER A 621 -39.13 13.09 7.18
N ILE A 622 -38.23 13.90 6.62
CA ILE A 622 -37.90 13.90 5.19
C ILE A 622 -36.65 13.05 5.00
N ARG A 623 -36.74 12.05 4.14
CA ARG A 623 -35.66 11.12 3.80
C ARG A 623 -35.17 11.42 2.40
N ILE A 624 -33.87 11.67 2.23
CA ILE A 624 -33.28 12.02 0.93
C ILE A 624 -32.17 11.03 0.60
N GLY A 625 -32.27 10.39 -0.55
CA GLY A 625 -31.33 9.39 -1.02
C GLY A 625 -31.66 8.98 -2.45
N SER A 626 -31.45 7.72 -2.77
CA SER A 626 -32.01 7.08 -3.96
C SER A 626 -33.08 6.08 -3.53
N TYR A 627 -33.83 5.54 -4.47
CA TYR A 627 -34.74 4.44 -4.23
C TYR A 627 -34.99 3.67 -5.53
N TYR A 628 -35.60 2.49 -5.41
CA TYR A 628 -35.98 1.68 -6.54
C TYR A 628 -37.40 1.16 -6.47
N TYR A 629 -37.99 0.97 -7.64
CA TYR A 629 -39.27 0.29 -7.85
C TYR A 629 -39.03 -1.18 -8.24
N GLY A 630 -39.10 -2.08 -7.25
CA GLY A 630 -39.14 -3.53 -7.45
C GLY A 630 -40.49 -4.10 -7.00
N ASP A 631 -40.48 -5.26 -6.34
CA ASP A 631 -41.65 -5.83 -5.62
C ASP A 631 -42.09 -4.98 -4.39
N GLY A 632 -41.42 -3.86 -4.18
CA GLY A 632 -41.67 -2.82 -3.21
C GLY A 632 -40.71 -1.66 -3.46
N VAL A 633 -40.84 -0.59 -2.67
CA VAL A 633 -39.86 0.50 -2.71
C VAL A 633 -38.75 0.22 -1.70
N THR A 634 -37.53 0.03 -2.20
CA THR A 634 -36.34 -0.07 -1.36
C THR A 634 -35.59 1.25 -1.38
N GLU A 635 -35.38 1.81 -0.20
CA GLU A 635 -34.56 3.00 0.00
C GLU A 635 -33.08 2.65 -0.18
N MET A 636 -32.33 3.54 -0.84
CA MET A 636 -30.91 3.36 -1.12
C MET A 636 -30.13 4.64 -0.81
N ALA A 637 -28.85 4.48 -0.50
CA ALA A 637 -27.94 5.62 -0.52
C ALA A 637 -27.68 6.09 -1.95
N THR A 638 -27.36 7.37 -2.11
CA THR A 638 -26.89 7.95 -3.37
C THR A 638 -25.41 8.37 -3.27
N GLY A 639 -24.84 8.80 -4.39
CA GLY A 639 -23.46 9.29 -4.49
C GLY A 639 -23.42 10.74 -4.97
N LEU A 640 -22.43 11.48 -4.51
CA LEU A 640 -22.08 12.81 -5.02
C LEU A 640 -20.77 12.69 -5.78
N ARG A 641 -20.65 13.42 -6.88
CA ARG A 641 -19.44 13.42 -7.70
C ARG A 641 -18.94 14.84 -7.91
N GLY A 642 -17.63 14.98 -8.01
CA GLY A 642 -17.05 16.24 -8.45
C GLY A 642 -15.52 16.28 -8.34
N GLY A 643 -14.99 17.50 -8.31
CA GLY A 643 -13.56 17.76 -8.41
C GLY A 643 -12.94 18.18 -7.09
N TYR A 644 -11.71 17.76 -6.84
CA TYR A 644 -10.86 18.33 -5.79
C TYR A 644 -9.81 19.25 -6.41
N ASP A 645 -9.69 20.46 -5.87
CA ASP A 645 -8.65 21.39 -6.27
C ASP A 645 -7.57 21.48 -5.18
N ASN A 646 -6.34 21.11 -5.54
CA ASN A 646 -5.18 21.20 -4.65
C ASN A 646 -4.77 22.63 -4.29
N ALA A 647 -5.16 23.64 -5.09
CA ALA A 647 -4.80 25.04 -4.83
C ALA A 647 -5.73 25.67 -3.79
N SER A 648 -7.04 25.48 -3.94
CA SER A 648 -8.04 25.96 -2.98
C SER A 648 -8.36 24.97 -1.86
N HIS A 649 -7.80 23.75 -1.91
CA HIS A 649 -8.10 22.66 -0.98
C HIS A 649 -9.60 22.35 -0.85
N THR A 650 -10.33 22.54 -1.94
CA THR A 650 -11.79 22.47 -1.97
C THR A 650 -12.24 21.25 -2.76
N LEU A 651 -13.15 20.48 -2.16
CA LEU A 651 -13.91 19.43 -2.83
C LEU A 651 -15.25 20.01 -3.27
N ALA A 652 -15.41 20.25 -4.56
CA ALA A 652 -16.67 20.70 -5.16
C ALA A 652 -17.47 19.47 -5.62
N VAL A 653 -18.51 19.10 -4.87
CA VAL A 653 -19.33 17.89 -5.16
C VAL A 653 -20.81 18.24 -5.24
N GLY A 654 -21.53 17.57 -6.12
CA GLY A 654 -22.99 17.65 -6.22
C GLY A 654 -23.58 16.31 -6.59
N SER A 655 -24.90 16.18 -6.47
CA SER A 655 -25.61 15.04 -7.02
C SER A 655 -25.60 15.13 -8.55
N PRO A 656 -25.30 14.04 -9.28
CA PRO A 656 -25.65 13.96 -10.70
C PRO A 656 -27.13 14.32 -10.89
N ALA A 657 -27.47 15.00 -11.98
CA ALA A 657 -28.87 15.21 -12.33
C ALA A 657 -29.61 13.86 -12.37
N ALA A 658 -30.77 13.77 -11.71
CA ALA A 658 -31.66 12.59 -11.67
C ALA A 658 -31.24 11.37 -10.83
N SER A 659 -30.36 11.52 -9.82
CA SER A 659 -29.99 10.40 -8.92
C SER A 659 -30.32 10.62 -7.44
N THR A 660 -31.07 11.66 -7.11
CA THR A 660 -31.43 11.99 -5.72
C THR A 660 -32.90 12.35 -5.60
N TYR A 661 -33.55 11.81 -4.58
CA TYR A 661 -35.00 11.85 -4.42
C TYR A 661 -35.38 11.93 -2.95
N VAL A 662 -36.59 12.44 -2.71
CA VAL A 662 -37.31 12.27 -1.45
C VAL A 662 -37.84 10.84 -1.41
N THR A 663 -37.24 10.00 -0.57
CA THR A 663 -37.52 8.57 -0.55
C THR A 663 -38.91 8.31 0.03
N PRO A 664 -39.57 7.19 -0.32
CA PRO A 664 -40.89 6.85 0.22
C PRO A 664 -40.91 6.54 1.71
N ALA A 665 -39.75 6.41 2.35
CA ALA A 665 -39.64 6.36 3.80
C ALA A 665 -39.88 7.73 4.46
N SER A 666 -40.03 8.80 3.68
CA SER A 666 -40.44 10.11 4.18
C SER A 666 -41.87 10.06 4.72
N THR A 667 -42.07 10.69 5.87
CA THR A 667 -43.35 10.72 6.59
C THR A 667 -43.98 12.12 6.60
N CYS A 668 -43.25 13.15 6.20
CA CYS A 668 -43.79 14.50 6.09
C CYS A 668 -44.71 14.62 4.87
N THR A 669 -45.95 15.06 5.10
CA THR A 669 -46.95 15.29 4.04
C THR A 669 -47.25 16.77 3.83
N ASP A 670 -46.87 17.62 4.78
CA ASP A 670 -47.22 19.05 4.85
C ASP A 670 -46.01 19.99 4.70
N VAL A 671 -44.81 19.46 4.40
CA VAL A 671 -43.64 20.29 4.09
C VAL A 671 -43.56 20.53 2.57
N PRO A 672 -43.75 21.78 2.09
CA PRO A 672 -43.79 22.09 0.66
C PRO A 672 -42.52 21.62 -0.08
N GLY A 673 -42.69 21.07 -1.29
CA GLY A 673 -41.61 20.54 -2.13
C GLY A 673 -41.03 19.19 -1.72
N PHE A 674 -41.26 18.72 -0.49
CA PHE A 674 -40.66 17.49 0.02
C PHE A 674 -41.67 16.34 0.15
N THR A 675 -42.47 16.12 -0.89
CA THR A 675 -43.38 14.98 -0.96
C THR A 675 -42.64 13.69 -1.25
N SER A 676 -43.12 12.56 -0.71
CA SER A 676 -42.61 11.23 -1.10
C SER A 676 -42.60 11.07 -2.61
N TYR A 677 -41.52 10.49 -3.16
CA TYR A 677 -41.24 10.38 -4.60
C TYR A 677 -40.89 11.70 -5.31
N GLY A 678 -40.83 12.83 -4.60
CA GLY A 678 -40.34 14.09 -5.14
C GLY A 678 -38.85 14.00 -5.51
N THR A 679 -38.42 14.82 -6.46
CA THR A 679 -36.99 14.96 -6.75
C THR A 679 -36.31 15.80 -5.69
N ALA A 680 -35.03 15.51 -5.45
CA ALA A 680 -34.19 16.33 -4.59
C ALA A 680 -32.83 16.50 -5.29
N GLU A 681 -32.23 17.67 -5.16
CA GLU A 681 -30.94 17.99 -5.76
C GLU A 681 -30.01 18.54 -4.69
N ILE A 682 -28.80 17.99 -4.63
CA ILE A 682 -27.70 18.59 -3.88
C ILE A 682 -26.87 19.36 -4.90
N PRO A 683 -27.06 20.69 -5.03
CA PRO A 683 -26.27 21.48 -5.97
C PRO A 683 -24.79 21.38 -5.62
N THR A 684 -23.93 21.71 -6.60
CA THR A 684 -22.48 21.71 -6.38
C THR A 684 -22.12 22.55 -5.16
N THR A 685 -21.57 21.86 -4.16
CA THR A 685 -21.25 22.40 -2.85
C THR A 685 -19.74 22.30 -2.64
N ASN A 686 -19.15 23.40 -2.19
CA ASN A 686 -17.71 23.51 -1.96
C ASN A 686 -17.36 23.17 -0.51
N PHE A 687 -16.74 22.01 -0.30
CA PHE A 687 -16.22 21.60 1.00
C PHE A 687 -14.74 21.94 1.10
N VAL A 688 -14.39 22.92 1.94
CA VAL A 688 -13.00 23.34 2.16
C VAL A 688 -12.35 22.46 3.23
N PHE A 689 -11.21 21.83 2.91
CA PHE A 689 -10.53 20.90 3.81
C PHE A 689 -9.66 21.64 4.83
N SER A 690 -9.77 21.25 6.10
CA SER A 690 -8.91 21.72 7.19
C SER A 690 -8.42 20.54 8.06
N PRO A 691 -7.10 20.29 8.17
CA PRO A 691 -6.03 21.00 7.46
C PRO A 691 -6.07 20.72 5.95
N ALA A 692 -5.51 21.65 5.19
CA ALA A 692 -5.34 21.55 3.74
C ALA A 692 -4.67 20.24 3.32
N GLN A 693 -5.18 19.61 2.25
CA GLN A 693 -4.66 18.35 1.72
C GLN A 693 -4.20 18.52 0.26
N LYS A 694 -3.30 17.65 -0.17
CA LYS A 694 -2.84 17.53 -1.55
C LYS A 694 -2.92 16.08 -1.98
N PHE A 695 -3.55 15.87 -3.13
CA PHE A 695 -3.60 14.59 -3.82
C PHE A 695 -2.81 14.70 -5.13
N THR A 696 -1.85 13.81 -5.35
CA THR A 696 -0.97 13.86 -6.52
C THR A 696 -0.75 12.46 -7.09
N LYS A 697 -0.36 12.36 -8.36
CA LYS A 697 0.26 11.12 -8.85
C LYS A 697 1.65 10.98 -8.19
N PRO A 698 2.02 9.80 -7.71
CA PRO A 698 3.30 9.56 -7.03
C PRO A 698 4.55 9.92 -7.84
#